data_AF-A0A3Q3JM14-F1
#
_entry.id   AF-A0A3Q3JM14-F1
#
_cell.length_a   1.000
_cell.length_b   1.000
_cell.length_c   1.000
_cell.angle_alpha   90.00
_cell.angle_beta   90.00
_cell.angle_gamma   90.00
#
_symmetry.space_group_name_H-M   'P 1'
#
loop_
_entity.id
_entity.type
_entity.pdbx_description
1 polymer ?
#
loop_
_entity_poly.entity_id
_entity_poly.type
_entity_poly.pdbx_seq_one_letter_code
_entity_poly.pdbx_strand_id
1 'polypeptide(L)'
;QHEENKGKEEGERIKDSTEATSADHAVCSSSGANVEVLTNQLQEAQEEADRLATVAQDLRSKLVEQSRKSWEAEQRLVVIEAELQHLKKAAESLGEARRQIEVLQSEGLALEEELSRLRSQAGLHRMQTTVIATLEGERATLERDRDTLRSTVDALRTAQRKGDQLELTTQTLKLELERQGRSLETSRRREVELEAELREATLEVESLARARDQALLEASRLEQEKEVCQSELNVQRKEGRQREREIARLRQQLESTTLALEHSNQRARALDAEHRCTHTNTHTHCFQHIKWQMAVLHFALPSLSHQDLSNEQAHSRELSTEVEHLSKKLQKAEAEIKTVTNSLKQSQERIESLSQCLKKSQSPLQLEKRRGSAEVDTTSNSNLDSNKTHVCQAHTQETSPLDQSPEAGKGYDLSVTHDYATGETERHLSERLIELEKEVGLNILLWSRLSQSQEACEHLKEQLEALRRHCLSLQDSCTSLQTLNTQLQVEQASLSSQHAAVLTRCSESEARCAGLEAESKVWAREREESVARMEALRRDHERMMVLQQRQEVELEELLDKHSQLRNNNRSLEAQHRELEARYKELLDGKTQLEERELEIKMERAQMNAEVQRRLERERELERLKDDNERLQAQQKEWLALQAELLAQGSVLKGELNASQLERTRLEGDLSTLRETNQNLDLSNARLTSQYQLLTQLKGNMEEENRHLAEQNQSLLKENRALLEQSLERRDQHYSQQREYQEKLSELRREKQKLVEKIMDQYRVLEPSMQPPPIKAKKSNWIADRMKKLIKPRGGGREGRALFTAAGSVFHKDMLTPSSEATDPRSAPVSPSPMRKSQSHTEPDISVPGTPTMRSGSRGRRKLGSRHGWGLGLARGGSGVSQSFSPGDNKTPPRVRLHSSQNTSNVLWEGERGEPNSPRCHLHSRFLNRISRVCSAA
;
A
#
# COMPACT_ATOMS: atom_id res chain seq x y z
N GLN A 1 74.39 -77.00 42.71
CA GLN A 1 75.48 -76.33 43.47
C GLN A 1 76.81 -77.00 43.10
N HIS A 2 77.94 -76.36 43.35
CA HIS A 2 79.22 -77.06 43.59
C HIS A 2 79.28 -77.49 45.08
N GLU A 3 80.38 -78.15 45.50
CA GLU A 3 80.67 -78.59 46.90
C GLU A 3 79.73 -79.70 47.44
N GLU A 4 80.02 -80.45 48.51
CA GLU A 4 81.25 -80.99 49.18
C GLU A 4 80.75 -82.25 49.97
N ASN A 5 81.53 -83.23 50.42
CA ASN A 5 82.66 -84.02 49.91
C ASN A 5 82.97 -85.10 50.97
N LYS A 6 83.74 -86.14 50.61
CA LYS A 6 84.13 -87.31 51.43
C LYS A 6 82.93 -88.20 51.84
N GLY A 7 83.10 -89.50 52.04
CA GLY A 7 84.28 -90.35 51.87
C GLY A 7 84.31 -91.48 52.92
N LYS A 8 85.43 -92.23 52.97
CA LYS A 8 85.74 -93.32 53.94
C LYS A 8 84.90 -94.61 53.78
N GLU A 9 85.40 -95.80 54.11
CA GLU A 9 86.78 -96.29 54.33
C GLU A 9 86.82 -97.79 53.92
N GLU A 10 87.83 -98.22 53.16
CA GLU A 10 88.99 -99.02 53.62
C GLU A 10 88.70 -100.41 54.22
N GLY A 11 89.47 -101.40 53.78
CA GLY A 11 89.30 -102.82 54.10
C GLY A 11 90.40 -103.68 53.47
N GLU A 12 91.66 -103.27 53.66
CA GLU A 12 92.84 -103.98 53.19
C GLU A 12 93.13 -105.24 54.05
N ARG A 13 94.01 -106.12 53.54
CA ARG A 13 94.76 -107.19 54.23
C ARG A 13 94.08 -108.55 54.27
N ILE A 14 94.76 -109.69 54.14
CA ILE A 14 96.08 -110.17 53.65
C ILE A 14 96.16 -111.57 54.29
N LYS A 15 96.73 -112.56 53.58
CA LYS A 15 97.05 -113.91 54.10
C LYS A 15 95.85 -114.83 54.46
N ASP A 16 96.02 -116.15 54.56
CA ASP A 16 97.28 -116.92 54.49
C ASP A 16 97.17 -118.21 53.64
N SER A 17 98.29 -118.93 53.57
CA SER A 17 98.52 -120.34 53.14
C SER A 17 97.29 -121.28 53.13
N THR A 18 97.20 -122.27 52.22
CA THR A 18 98.13 -123.42 52.22
C THR A 18 98.39 -124.06 50.85
N GLU A 19 99.66 -124.43 50.64
CA GLU A 19 100.12 -125.31 49.57
C GLU A 19 100.04 -126.79 50.00
N ALA A 20 99.99 -127.69 49.00
CA ALA A 20 100.47 -129.08 49.03
C ALA A 20 99.95 -130.03 50.15
N THR A 21 99.53 -131.26 49.81
CA THR A 21 100.48 -132.25 49.27
C THR A 21 99.78 -133.43 48.62
N SER A 22 100.17 -133.73 47.38
CA SER A 22 100.10 -135.08 46.81
C SER A 22 101.52 -135.66 46.85
N ALA A 23 101.77 -136.67 47.67
CA ALA A 23 103.08 -137.32 47.81
C ALA A 23 102.92 -138.84 47.91
N ASP A 24 103.85 -139.58 47.30
CA ASP A 24 103.74 -141.02 47.07
C ASP A 24 104.10 -141.90 48.28
N HIS A 25 103.68 -143.18 48.20
CA HIS A 25 104.28 -144.41 48.77
C HIS A 25 105.27 -144.24 49.97
N ALA A 26 105.06 -144.84 51.16
CA ALA A 26 104.99 -146.30 51.35
C ALA A 26 104.84 -146.75 52.84
N VAL A 27 104.03 -147.80 53.07
CA VAL A 27 104.23 -148.92 54.04
C VAL A 27 104.19 -148.70 55.58
N CYS A 28 103.50 -149.64 56.25
CA CYS A 28 103.51 -149.99 57.69
C CYS A 28 102.71 -149.17 58.74
N SER A 29 101.46 -149.63 58.94
CA SER A 29 100.96 -150.13 60.25
C SER A 29 100.68 -149.17 61.43
N SER A 30 99.41 -148.78 61.60
CA SER A 30 98.52 -149.13 62.76
C SER A 30 97.49 -148.04 63.13
N SER A 31 96.32 -148.48 63.64
CA SER A 31 95.22 -147.68 64.23
C SER A 31 94.53 -146.61 63.36
N GLY A 32 93.29 -146.89 62.90
CA GLY A 32 92.45 -145.93 62.18
C GLY A 32 91.00 -145.99 62.68
N ALA A 33 90.58 -144.97 63.45
CA ALA A 33 89.20 -144.84 63.96
C ALA A 33 88.77 -143.37 64.19
N ASN A 34 89.71 -142.44 64.43
CA ASN A 34 89.39 -141.05 64.81
C ASN A 34 89.28 -140.06 63.64
N VAL A 35 89.53 -140.48 62.39
CA VAL A 35 89.53 -139.59 61.21
C VAL A 35 88.12 -139.42 60.63
N GLU A 36 87.34 -140.51 60.56
CA GLU A 36 86.04 -140.57 59.87
C GLU A 36 84.96 -139.67 60.52
N VAL A 37 85.04 -139.47 61.85
CA VAL A 37 84.06 -138.64 62.58
C VAL A 37 84.22 -137.15 62.24
N LEU A 38 85.46 -136.66 62.15
CA LEU A 38 85.74 -135.26 61.83
C LEU A 38 85.41 -134.93 60.36
N THR A 39 85.65 -135.86 59.43
CA THR A 39 85.25 -135.67 58.02
C THR A 39 83.73 -135.60 57.86
N ASN A 40 82.98 -136.42 58.59
CA ASN A 40 81.51 -136.39 58.53
C ASN A 40 80.95 -135.07 59.11
N GLN A 41 81.47 -134.60 60.25
CA GLN A 41 81.05 -133.32 60.84
C GLN A 41 81.40 -132.11 59.95
N LEU A 42 82.56 -132.15 59.28
CA LEU A 42 82.93 -131.12 58.31
C LEU A 42 81.98 -131.14 57.08
N GLN A 43 81.58 -132.33 56.62
CA GLN A 43 80.65 -132.48 55.50
C GLN A 43 79.23 -132.04 55.87
N GLU A 44 78.73 -132.37 57.07
CA GLU A 44 77.44 -131.89 57.57
C GLU A 44 77.42 -130.35 57.66
N ALA A 45 78.48 -129.75 58.21
CA ALA A 45 78.62 -128.30 58.28
C ALA A 45 78.75 -127.63 56.89
N GLN A 46 79.40 -128.29 55.93
CA GLN A 46 79.48 -127.83 54.54
C GLN A 46 78.10 -127.91 53.85
N GLU A 47 77.36 -129.01 54.00
CA GLU A 47 76.01 -129.14 53.47
C GLU A 47 75.04 -128.13 54.12
N GLU A 48 75.17 -127.83 55.41
CA GLU A 48 74.40 -126.77 56.06
C GLU A 48 74.80 -125.37 55.57
N ALA A 49 76.09 -125.11 55.34
CA ALA A 49 76.55 -123.87 54.73
C ALA A 49 75.99 -123.71 53.29
N ASP A 50 75.95 -124.78 52.49
CA ASP A 50 75.40 -124.76 51.13
C ASP A 50 73.86 -124.63 51.12
N ARG A 51 73.16 -125.23 52.10
CA ARG A 51 71.71 -125.00 52.33
C ARG A 51 71.42 -123.56 52.75
N LEU A 52 72.26 -122.97 53.62
CA LEU A 52 72.13 -121.56 54.01
C LEU A 52 72.51 -120.60 52.87
N ALA A 53 73.52 -120.94 52.06
CA ALA A 53 73.92 -120.15 50.89
C ALA A 53 72.83 -120.16 49.81
N THR A 54 72.22 -121.32 49.52
CA THR A 54 71.09 -121.42 48.60
C THR A 54 69.87 -120.66 49.11
N VAL A 55 69.48 -120.80 50.39
CA VAL A 55 68.40 -119.99 50.99
C VAL A 55 68.72 -118.49 50.96
N ALA A 56 69.95 -118.08 51.22
CA ALA A 56 70.36 -116.67 51.12
C ALA A 56 70.32 -116.16 49.67
N GLN A 57 70.68 -116.98 48.68
CA GLN A 57 70.56 -116.66 47.27
C GLN A 57 69.09 -116.56 46.83
N ASP A 58 68.21 -117.42 47.37
CA ASP A 58 66.78 -117.44 47.11
C ASP A 58 66.05 -116.24 47.76
N LEU A 59 66.51 -115.79 48.94
CA LEU A 59 66.04 -114.56 49.56
C LEU A 59 66.57 -113.31 48.82
N ARG A 60 67.80 -113.34 48.30
CA ARG A 60 68.35 -112.28 47.45
C ARG A 60 67.60 -112.17 46.12
N SER A 61 67.27 -113.28 45.45
CA SER A 61 66.49 -113.26 44.20
C SER A 61 65.07 -112.73 44.44
N LYS A 62 64.40 -113.19 45.50
CA LYS A 62 63.08 -112.67 45.91
C LYS A 62 63.13 -111.19 46.28
N LEU A 63 64.18 -110.72 46.96
CA LEU A 63 64.36 -109.29 47.27
C LEU A 63 64.59 -108.44 46.00
N VAL A 64 65.39 -108.93 45.05
CA VAL A 64 65.61 -108.29 43.74
C VAL A 64 64.33 -108.27 42.89
N GLU A 65 63.53 -109.34 42.94
CA GLU A 65 62.20 -109.35 42.31
C GLU A 65 61.25 -108.34 42.96
N GLN A 66 61.25 -108.20 44.29
CA GLN A 66 60.38 -107.26 44.98
C GLN A 66 60.82 -105.80 44.76
N SER A 67 62.12 -105.49 44.79
CA SER A 67 62.61 -104.15 44.48
C SER A 67 62.40 -103.78 43.00
N ARG A 68 62.49 -104.75 42.08
CA ARG A 68 62.07 -104.56 40.70
C ARG A 68 60.56 -104.28 40.60
N LYS A 69 59.72 -105.02 41.33
CA LYS A 69 58.25 -104.83 41.32
C LYS A 69 57.82 -103.50 41.95
N SER A 70 58.50 -103.03 43.00
CA SER A 70 58.25 -101.70 43.57
C SER A 70 58.70 -100.59 42.61
N TRP A 71 59.87 -100.71 41.99
CA TRP A 71 60.35 -99.77 40.98
C TRP A 71 59.46 -99.71 39.73
N GLU A 72 58.98 -100.86 39.23
CA GLU A 72 57.98 -100.90 38.15
C GLU A 72 56.63 -100.26 38.56
N ALA A 73 56.26 -100.30 39.84
CA ALA A 73 55.07 -99.64 40.36
C ALA A 73 55.28 -98.12 40.54
N GLU A 74 56.42 -97.70 41.07
CA GLU A 74 56.84 -96.29 41.19
C GLU A 74 56.88 -95.61 39.80
N GLN A 75 57.45 -96.27 38.79
CA GLN A 75 57.41 -95.75 37.42
C GLN A 75 55.98 -95.58 36.89
N ARG A 76 55.09 -96.54 37.13
CA ARG A 76 53.67 -96.44 36.73
C ARG A 76 52.96 -95.30 37.47
N LEU A 77 53.25 -95.09 38.75
CA LEU A 77 52.72 -93.96 39.52
C LEU A 77 53.20 -92.62 38.94
N VAL A 78 54.49 -92.47 38.62
CA VAL A 78 55.03 -91.24 38.00
C VAL A 78 54.37 -90.95 36.64
N VAL A 79 54.11 -91.98 35.82
CA VAL A 79 53.36 -91.81 34.55
C VAL A 79 51.91 -91.37 34.82
N ILE A 80 51.21 -92.03 35.75
CA ILE A 80 49.83 -91.67 36.12
C ILE A 80 49.76 -90.25 36.72
N GLU A 81 50.74 -89.83 37.51
CA GLU A 81 50.82 -88.46 38.04
C GLU A 81 51.04 -87.43 36.92
N ALA A 82 51.89 -87.73 35.93
CA ALA A 82 52.08 -86.88 34.76
C ALA A 82 50.80 -86.78 33.91
N GLU A 83 50.09 -87.90 33.70
CA GLU A 83 48.79 -87.94 33.02
C GLU A 83 47.73 -87.15 33.80
N LEU A 84 47.66 -87.28 35.13
CA LEU A 84 46.76 -86.50 35.98
C LEU A 84 47.08 -84.99 35.96
N GLN A 85 48.36 -84.61 35.91
CA GLN A 85 48.75 -83.21 35.73
C GLN A 85 48.39 -82.67 34.34
N HIS A 86 48.53 -83.50 33.30
CA HIS A 86 48.11 -83.15 31.94
C HIS A 86 46.58 -82.99 31.85
N LEU A 87 45.82 -83.92 32.43
CA LEU A 87 44.35 -83.86 32.48
C LEU A 87 43.83 -82.67 33.32
N LYS A 88 44.53 -82.28 34.39
CA LYS A 88 44.21 -81.04 35.13
C LYS A 88 44.38 -79.80 34.25
N LYS A 89 45.51 -79.65 33.55
CA LYS A 89 45.75 -78.54 32.61
C LYS A 89 44.75 -78.52 31.45
N ALA A 90 44.35 -79.70 30.95
CA ALA A 90 43.28 -79.83 29.96
C ALA A 90 41.91 -79.39 30.52
N ALA A 91 41.58 -79.75 31.75
CA ALA A 91 40.34 -79.31 32.41
C ALA A 91 40.33 -77.81 32.74
N GLU A 92 41.48 -77.25 33.15
CA GLU A 92 41.67 -75.83 33.42
C GLU A 92 41.47 -75.00 32.13
N SER A 93 42.16 -75.36 31.05
CA SER A 93 42.03 -74.71 29.73
C SER A 93 40.65 -74.90 29.09
N LEU A 94 39.99 -76.06 29.25
CA LEU A 94 38.58 -76.22 28.87
C LEU A 94 37.65 -75.34 29.71
N GLY A 95 37.96 -75.13 31.00
CA GLY A 95 37.26 -74.19 31.87
C GLY A 95 37.47 -72.72 31.47
N GLU A 96 38.66 -72.36 30.99
CA GLU A 96 38.94 -71.04 30.42
C GLU A 96 38.18 -70.82 29.10
N ALA A 97 38.23 -71.79 28.19
CA ALA A 97 37.47 -71.78 26.95
C ALA A 97 35.95 -71.69 27.22
N ARG A 98 35.43 -72.39 28.23
CA ARG A 98 34.03 -72.28 28.66
C ARG A 98 33.67 -70.87 29.11
N ARG A 99 34.51 -70.23 29.93
CA ARG A 99 34.29 -68.82 30.36
C ARG A 99 34.36 -67.85 29.19
N GLN A 100 35.28 -68.06 28.24
CA GLN A 100 35.39 -67.26 27.02
C GLN A 100 34.12 -67.40 26.16
N ILE A 101 33.55 -68.61 26.05
CA ILE A 101 32.26 -68.84 25.38
C ILE A 101 31.10 -68.13 26.13
N GLU A 102 31.06 -68.16 27.47
CA GLU A 102 30.04 -67.43 28.25
C GLU A 102 30.15 -65.91 28.07
N VAL A 103 31.36 -65.36 28.02
CA VAL A 103 31.59 -63.93 27.71
C VAL A 103 31.09 -63.61 26.29
N LEU A 104 31.52 -64.36 25.27
CA LEU A 104 31.09 -64.17 23.88
C LEU A 104 29.56 -64.34 23.70
N GLN A 105 28.91 -65.20 24.49
CA GLN A 105 27.45 -65.31 24.52
C GLN A 105 26.78 -64.07 25.13
N SER A 106 27.34 -63.52 26.23
CA SER A 106 26.82 -62.28 26.82
C SER A 106 27.03 -61.05 25.92
N GLU A 107 28.16 -60.98 25.22
CA GLU A 107 28.44 -59.97 24.19
C GLU A 107 27.49 -60.12 22.99
N GLY A 108 27.24 -61.36 22.55
CA GLY A 108 26.26 -61.66 21.50
C GLY A 108 24.85 -61.18 21.84
N LEU A 109 24.37 -61.46 23.06
CA LEU A 109 23.06 -60.99 23.52
C LEU A 109 22.99 -59.45 23.62
N ALA A 110 24.04 -58.80 24.13
CA ALA A 110 24.10 -57.34 24.17
C ALA A 110 24.05 -56.73 22.75
N LEU A 111 24.75 -57.33 21.78
CA LEU A 111 24.69 -56.91 20.38
C LEU A 111 23.32 -57.17 19.73
N GLU A 112 22.60 -58.22 20.11
CA GLU A 112 21.21 -58.46 19.67
C GLU A 112 20.21 -57.43 20.25
N GLU A 113 20.38 -57.02 21.50
CA GLU A 113 19.63 -55.92 22.11
C GLU A 113 19.94 -54.58 21.43
N GLU A 114 21.21 -54.28 21.17
CA GLU A 114 21.62 -53.08 20.43
C GLU A 114 21.07 -53.05 19.00
N LEU A 115 21.17 -54.16 18.26
CA LEU A 115 20.56 -54.28 16.93
C LEU A 115 19.04 -54.09 16.97
N SER A 116 18.38 -54.57 18.01
CA SER A 116 16.93 -54.39 18.20
C SER A 116 16.57 -52.93 18.52
N ARG A 117 17.37 -52.25 19.34
CA ARG A 117 17.28 -50.80 19.62
C ARG A 117 17.53 -49.95 18.37
N LEU A 118 18.53 -50.29 17.57
CA LEU A 118 18.83 -49.61 16.31
C LEU A 118 17.74 -49.84 15.25
N ARG A 119 17.14 -51.04 15.19
CA ARG A 119 15.99 -51.34 14.32
C ARG A 119 14.75 -50.53 14.70
N SER A 120 14.42 -50.40 15.99
CA SER A 120 13.28 -49.60 16.43
C SER A 120 13.51 -48.10 16.22
N GLN A 121 14.72 -47.60 16.47
CA GLN A 121 15.10 -46.22 16.14
C GLN A 121 15.03 -45.94 14.63
N ALA A 122 15.52 -46.85 13.78
CA ALA A 122 15.39 -46.74 12.32
C ALA A 122 13.92 -46.78 11.86
N GLY A 123 13.07 -47.56 12.54
CA GLY A 123 11.62 -47.54 12.34
C GLY A 123 11.00 -46.18 12.67
N LEU A 124 11.33 -45.62 13.83
CA LEU A 124 10.89 -44.28 14.25
C LEU A 124 11.34 -43.19 13.26
N HIS A 125 12.59 -43.22 12.81
CA HIS A 125 13.09 -42.26 11.82
C HIS A 125 12.37 -42.39 10.46
N ARG A 126 12.06 -43.61 10.00
CA ARG A 126 11.23 -43.80 8.79
C ARG A 126 9.84 -43.21 8.95
N MET A 127 9.19 -43.42 10.10
CA MET A 127 7.89 -42.82 10.41
C MET A 127 7.97 -41.29 10.44
N GLN A 128 9.00 -40.73 11.07
CA GLN A 128 9.26 -39.28 11.07
C GLN A 128 9.43 -38.74 9.64
N THR A 129 10.22 -39.40 8.78
CA THR A 129 10.36 -39.01 7.36
C THR A 129 9.02 -39.05 6.63
N THR A 130 8.18 -40.06 6.84
CA THR A 130 6.85 -40.10 6.20
C THR A 130 5.92 -38.99 6.68
N VAL A 131 5.93 -38.66 7.98
CA VAL A 131 5.10 -37.58 8.55
C VAL A 131 5.58 -36.21 8.09
N ILE A 132 6.91 -36.00 7.99
CA ILE A 132 7.49 -34.79 7.41
C ILE A 132 7.05 -34.64 5.95
N ALA A 133 7.17 -35.70 5.13
CA ALA A 133 6.76 -35.66 3.73
C ALA A 133 5.25 -35.36 3.53
N THR A 134 4.37 -35.87 4.41
CA THR A 134 2.94 -35.51 4.36
C THR A 134 2.69 -34.04 4.75
N LEU A 135 3.35 -33.55 5.81
CA LEU A 135 3.22 -32.15 6.25
C LEU A 135 3.81 -31.16 5.23
N GLU A 136 4.90 -31.53 4.54
CA GLU A 136 5.46 -30.76 3.43
C GLU A 136 4.50 -30.74 2.22
N GLY A 137 3.83 -31.86 1.94
CA GLY A 137 2.76 -31.94 0.94
C GLY A 137 1.57 -31.03 1.26
N GLU A 138 1.04 -31.13 2.48
CA GLU A 138 -0.07 -30.30 2.99
C GLU A 138 0.28 -28.81 2.98
N ARG A 139 1.48 -28.45 3.45
CA ARG A 139 2.02 -27.09 3.36
C ARG A 139 2.06 -26.63 1.89
N ALA A 140 2.58 -27.45 0.98
CA ALA A 140 2.65 -27.08 -0.43
C ALA A 140 1.27 -26.91 -1.07
N THR A 141 0.23 -27.63 -0.64
CA THR A 141 -1.17 -27.34 -1.06
C THR A 141 -1.66 -26.01 -0.49
N LEU A 142 -1.50 -25.77 0.82
CA LEU A 142 -1.92 -24.53 1.46
C LEU A 142 -1.19 -23.28 0.90
N GLU A 143 0.06 -23.42 0.46
CA GLU A 143 0.78 -22.33 -0.22
C GLU A 143 0.20 -22.02 -1.61
N ARG A 144 -0.27 -23.02 -2.36
CA ARG A 144 -0.98 -22.82 -3.64
C ARG A 144 -2.36 -22.20 -3.41
N ASP A 145 -3.08 -22.64 -2.38
CA ASP A 145 -4.40 -22.09 -2.05
C ASP A 145 -4.28 -20.63 -1.57
N ARG A 146 -3.28 -20.31 -0.75
CA ARG A 146 -2.90 -18.93 -0.39
C ARG A 146 -2.62 -18.08 -1.62
N ASP A 147 -1.87 -18.58 -2.59
CA ASP A 147 -1.43 -17.77 -3.74
C ASP A 147 -2.52 -17.64 -4.83
N THR A 148 -3.41 -18.63 -4.96
CA THR A 148 -4.65 -18.47 -5.74
C THR A 148 -5.61 -17.48 -5.07
N LEU A 149 -5.80 -17.54 -3.75
CA LEU A 149 -6.60 -16.55 -2.99
C LEU A 149 -6.01 -15.13 -3.09
N ARG A 150 -4.68 -14.97 -3.09
CA ARG A 150 -4.03 -13.68 -3.39
C ARG A 150 -4.40 -13.19 -4.80
N SER A 151 -4.34 -14.08 -5.80
CA SER A 151 -4.71 -13.73 -7.18
C SER A 151 -6.18 -13.32 -7.32
N THR A 152 -7.12 -13.93 -6.58
CA THR A 152 -8.54 -13.54 -6.61
C THR A 152 -8.76 -12.23 -5.86
N VAL A 153 -8.08 -11.98 -4.74
CA VAL A 153 -8.11 -10.68 -4.03
C VAL A 153 -7.57 -9.56 -4.91
N ASP A 154 -6.47 -9.77 -5.65
CA ASP A 154 -5.95 -8.77 -6.58
C ASP A 154 -6.82 -8.59 -7.83
N ALA A 155 -7.44 -9.66 -8.34
CA ALA A 155 -8.47 -9.54 -9.38
C ALA A 155 -9.66 -8.69 -8.89
N LEU A 156 -10.17 -8.94 -7.68
CA LEU A 156 -11.24 -8.14 -7.05
C LEU A 156 -10.82 -6.67 -6.85
N ARG A 157 -9.58 -6.40 -6.42
CA ARG A 157 -9.03 -5.03 -6.34
C ARG A 157 -8.98 -4.34 -7.71
N THR A 158 -8.65 -5.06 -8.79
CA THR A 158 -8.73 -4.46 -10.15
C THR A 158 -10.16 -4.27 -10.63
N ALA A 159 -11.10 -5.12 -10.23
CA ALA A 159 -12.51 -4.96 -10.52
C ALA A 159 -13.11 -3.75 -9.77
N GLN A 160 -12.75 -3.56 -8.49
CA GLN A 160 -13.13 -2.40 -7.69
C GLN A 160 -12.64 -1.10 -8.33
N ARG A 161 -11.35 -1.00 -8.69
CA ARG A 161 -10.80 0.18 -9.38
C ARG A 161 -11.51 0.50 -10.71
N LYS A 162 -11.94 -0.53 -11.45
CA LYS A 162 -12.77 -0.37 -12.66
C LYS A 162 -14.18 0.11 -12.32
N GLY A 163 -14.76 -0.39 -11.22
CA GLY A 163 -15.97 0.13 -10.59
C GLY A 163 -15.84 1.62 -10.33
N ASP A 164 -14.91 2.02 -9.44
CA ASP A 164 -14.63 3.41 -9.08
C ASP A 164 -14.48 4.33 -10.31
N GLN A 165 -13.79 3.86 -11.36
CA GLN A 165 -13.60 4.59 -12.61
C GLN A 165 -14.89 4.75 -13.42
N LEU A 166 -15.71 3.70 -13.57
CA LEU A 166 -17.04 3.80 -14.20
C LEU A 166 -17.96 4.70 -13.38
N GLU A 167 -17.86 4.61 -12.05
CA GLU A 167 -18.56 5.46 -11.10
C GLU A 167 -18.15 6.94 -11.22
N LEU A 168 -16.90 7.23 -11.59
CA LEU A 168 -16.42 8.58 -11.94
C LEU A 168 -17.00 9.04 -13.29
N THR A 169 -16.95 8.22 -14.33
CA THR A 169 -17.54 8.59 -15.64
C THR A 169 -19.05 8.83 -15.57
N THR A 170 -19.77 8.10 -14.72
CA THR A 170 -21.22 8.34 -14.50
C THR A 170 -21.51 9.56 -13.64
N GLN A 171 -20.58 10.01 -12.79
CA GLN A 171 -20.68 11.33 -12.15
C GLN A 171 -20.41 12.48 -13.13
N THR A 172 -19.39 12.38 -13.99
CA THR A 172 -19.12 13.42 -14.99
C THR A 172 -20.26 13.55 -16.00
N LEU A 173 -20.78 12.43 -16.50
CA LEU A 173 -21.93 12.43 -17.41
C LEU A 173 -23.21 13.02 -16.76
N LYS A 174 -23.43 12.83 -15.46
CA LYS A 174 -24.53 13.49 -14.73
C LYS A 174 -24.35 15.01 -14.70
N LEU A 175 -23.15 15.48 -14.37
CA LEU A 175 -22.84 16.92 -14.35
C LEU A 175 -22.92 17.55 -15.74
N GLU A 176 -22.55 16.83 -16.79
CA GLU A 176 -22.73 17.27 -18.18
C GLU A 176 -24.20 17.34 -18.60
N LEU A 177 -25.01 16.35 -18.21
CA LEU A 177 -26.46 16.34 -18.45
C LEU A 177 -27.16 17.47 -17.68
N GLU A 178 -26.80 17.73 -16.43
CA GLU A 178 -27.28 18.91 -15.68
C GLU A 178 -26.87 20.22 -16.36
N ARG A 179 -25.63 20.33 -16.84
CA ARG A 179 -25.14 21.51 -17.56
C ARG A 179 -25.91 21.73 -18.87
N GLN A 180 -26.20 20.64 -19.61
CA GLN A 180 -27.05 20.68 -20.80
C GLN A 180 -28.49 21.07 -20.45
N GLY A 181 -29.07 20.52 -19.38
CA GLY A 181 -30.40 20.90 -18.87
C GLY A 181 -30.51 22.41 -18.59
N ARG A 182 -29.57 22.97 -17.81
CA ARG A 182 -29.51 24.43 -17.54
C ARG A 182 -29.28 25.26 -18.81
N SER A 183 -28.54 24.74 -19.79
CA SER A 183 -28.35 25.39 -21.09
C SER A 183 -29.62 25.37 -21.96
N LEU A 184 -30.40 24.29 -21.90
CA LEU A 184 -31.70 24.17 -22.59
C LEU A 184 -32.76 25.03 -21.91
N GLU A 185 -32.81 25.07 -20.58
CA GLU A 185 -33.68 25.96 -19.82
C GLU A 185 -33.41 27.44 -20.14
N THR A 186 -32.14 27.85 -20.19
CA THR A 186 -31.79 29.24 -20.55
C THR A 186 -32.01 29.53 -22.04
N SER A 187 -31.92 28.53 -22.92
CA SER A 187 -32.37 28.68 -24.31
C SER A 187 -33.89 28.85 -24.41
N ARG A 188 -34.65 28.07 -23.65
CA ARG A 188 -36.13 28.10 -23.62
C ARG A 188 -36.69 29.37 -22.98
N ARG A 189 -35.98 29.96 -22.00
CA ARG A 189 -36.32 31.29 -21.47
C ARG A 189 -36.17 32.36 -22.55
N ARG A 190 -35.03 32.38 -23.26
CA ARG A 190 -34.82 33.27 -24.42
C ARG A 190 -35.83 33.06 -25.54
N GLU A 191 -36.23 31.82 -25.79
CA GLU A 191 -37.29 31.49 -26.76
C GLU A 191 -38.63 32.14 -26.36
N VAL A 192 -39.05 32.02 -25.09
CA VAL A 192 -40.26 32.68 -24.57
C VAL A 192 -40.13 34.20 -24.51
N GLU A 193 -38.95 34.74 -24.20
CA GLU A 193 -38.63 36.17 -24.24
C GLU A 193 -38.77 36.72 -25.68
N LEU A 194 -38.17 36.05 -26.67
CA LEU A 194 -38.29 36.39 -28.10
C LEU A 194 -39.73 36.22 -28.64
N GLU A 195 -40.48 35.23 -28.17
CA GLU A 195 -41.91 35.14 -28.51
C GLU A 195 -42.74 36.28 -27.89
N ALA A 196 -42.33 36.82 -26.74
CA ALA A 196 -42.99 37.98 -26.12
C ALA A 196 -42.66 39.27 -26.88
N GLU A 197 -41.38 39.52 -27.19
CA GLU A 197 -40.94 40.60 -28.06
C GLU A 197 -41.65 40.57 -29.42
N LEU A 198 -41.81 39.38 -30.02
CA LEU A 198 -42.54 39.21 -31.27
C LEU A 198 -44.04 39.56 -31.14
N ARG A 199 -44.69 39.18 -30.03
CA ARG A 199 -46.10 39.54 -29.75
C ARG A 199 -46.26 41.04 -29.57
N GLU A 200 -45.39 41.67 -28.79
CA GLU A 200 -45.37 43.12 -28.60
C GLU A 200 -45.15 43.85 -29.93
N ALA A 201 -44.16 43.44 -30.73
CA ALA A 201 -43.93 43.98 -32.07
C ALA A 201 -45.14 43.79 -33.02
N THR A 202 -45.88 42.67 -32.94
CA THR A 202 -47.13 42.53 -33.72
C THR A 202 -48.22 43.49 -33.25
N LEU A 203 -48.38 43.71 -31.94
CA LEU A 203 -49.34 44.69 -31.40
C LEU A 203 -48.96 46.13 -31.75
N GLU A 204 -47.67 46.47 -31.74
CA GLU A 204 -47.16 47.75 -32.23
C GLU A 204 -47.48 47.93 -33.72
N VAL A 205 -47.16 46.95 -34.57
CA VAL A 205 -47.46 46.99 -36.01
C VAL A 205 -48.96 47.14 -36.28
N GLU A 206 -49.82 46.43 -35.54
CA GLU A 206 -51.27 46.64 -35.63
C GLU A 206 -51.69 48.03 -35.15
N SER A 207 -51.09 48.58 -34.09
CA SER A 207 -51.39 49.93 -33.60
C SER A 207 -50.99 51.00 -34.62
N LEU A 208 -49.84 50.84 -35.28
CA LEU A 208 -49.35 51.71 -36.34
C LEU A 208 -50.19 51.57 -37.62
N ALA A 209 -50.71 50.38 -37.93
CA ALA A 209 -51.67 50.18 -39.01
C ALA A 209 -53.00 50.91 -38.72
N ARG A 210 -53.55 50.77 -37.50
CA ARG A 210 -54.74 51.52 -37.06
C ARG A 210 -54.53 53.03 -37.11
N ALA A 211 -53.38 53.53 -36.65
CA ALA A 211 -53.03 54.94 -36.66
C ALA A 211 -52.85 55.48 -38.10
N ARG A 212 -52.22 54.71 -38.99
CA ARG A 212 -52.13 55.01 -40.44
C ARG A 212 -53.52 55.10 -41.05
N ASP A 213 -54.40 54.16 -40.76
CA ASP A 213 -55.73 54.09 -41.36
C ASP A 213 -56.65 55.20 -40.83
N GLN A 214 -56.49 55.60 -39.56
CA GLN A 214 -57.08 56.83 -39.01
C GLN A 214 -56.54 58.08 -39.72
N ALA A 215 -55.22 58.22 -39.87
CA ALA A 215 -54.62 59.36 -40.56
C ALA A 215 -55.01 59.45 -42.05
N LEU A 216 -55.27 58.32 -42.72
CA LEU A 216 -55.82 58.29 -44.08
C LEU A 216 -57.29 58.77 -44.11
N LEU A 217 -58.11 58.38 -43.15
CA LEU A 217 -59.50 58.88 -43.02
C LEU A 217 -59.53 60.38 -42.70
N GLU A 218 -58.63 60.86 -41.83
CA GLU A 218 -58.47 62.29 -41.54
C GLU A 218 -57.96 63.06 -42.75
N ALA A 219 -57.00 62.52 -43.51
CA ALA A 219 -56.53 63.12 -44.76
C ALA A 219 -57.66 63.25 -45.78
N SER A 220 -58.42 62.18 -46.05
CA SER A 220 -59.57 62.23 -46.97
C SER A 220 -60.68 63.17 -46.49
N ARG A 221 -60.90 63.30 -45.18
CA ARG A 221 -61.82 64.30 -44.61
C ARG A 221 -61.31 65.72 -44.85
N LEU A 222 -60.03 65.99 -44.56
CA LEU A 222 -59.41 67.31 -44.78
C LEU A 222 -59.36 67.68 -46.28
N GLU A 223 -59.25 66.69 -47.17
CA GLU A 223 -59.39 66.88 -48.61
C GLU A 223 -60.81 67.30 -49.00
N GLN A 224 -61.86 66.66 -48.44
CA GLN A 224 -63.25 67.07 -48.65
C GLN A 224 -63.53 68.47 -48.08
N GLU A 225 -63.07 68.78 -46.86
CA GLU A 225 -63.22 70.11 -46.26
C GLU A 225 -62.50 71.19 -47.09
N LYS A 226 -61.32 70.87 -47.63
CA LYS A 226 -60.56 71.71 -48.58
C LYS A 226 -61.30 71.91 -49.90
N GLU A 227 -61.94 70.88 -50.47
CA GLU A 227 -62.76 71.00 -51.68
C GLU A 227 -64.00 71.88 -51.44
N VAL A 228 -64.68 71.72 -50.30
CA VAL A 228 -65.78 72.60 -49.89
C VAL A 228 -65.31 74.05 -49.77
N CYS A 229 -64.23 74.32 -49.02
CA CYS A 229 -63.66 75.67 -48.89
C CYS A 229 -63.22 76.27 -50.24
N GLN A 230 -62.68 75.45 -51.15
CA GLN A 230 -62.37 75.90 -52.51
C GLN A 230 -63.63 76.23 -53.32
N SER A 231 -64.71 75.48 -53.16
CA SER A 231 -66.00 75.78 -53.79
C SER A 231 -66.58 77.10 -53.28
N GLU A 232 -66.54 77.34 -51.96
CA GLU A 232 -66.99 78.57 -51.30
C GLU A 232 -66.16 79.79 -51.73
N LEU A 233 -64.83 79.67 -51.73
CA LEU A 233 -63.93 80.70 -52.26
C LEU A 233 -64.23 81.01 -53.74
N ASN A 234 -64.61 80.00 -54.53
CA ASN A 234 -65.00 80.20 -55.92
C ASN A 234 -66.42 80.78 -56.10
N VAL A 235 -67.32 80.60 -55.12
CA VAL A 235 -68.60 81.34 -55.04
C VAL A 235 -68.35 82.80 -54.64
N GLN A 236 -67.58 83.06 -53.58
CA GLN A 236 -67.22 84.42 -53.16
C GLN A 236 -66.44 85.19 -54.25
N ARG A 237 -65.60 84.52 -55.05
CA ARG A 237 -64.96 85.12 -56.24
C ARG A 237 -65.93 85.43 -57.39
N LYS A 238 -67.08 84.76 -57.48
CA LYS A 238 -68.16 85.07 -58.44
C LYS A 238 -69.02 86.22 -57.93
N GLU A 239 -69.39 86.19 -56.65
CA GLU A 239 -70.11 87.29 -55.97
C GLU A 239 -69.30 88.58 -55.97
N GLY A 240 -68.00 88.54 -55.65
CA GLY A 240 -67.10 89.68 -55.72
C GLY A 240 -67.10 90.31 -57.12
N ARG A 241 -66.93 89.49 -58.17
CA ARG A 241 -67.04 89.93 -59.57
C ARG A 241 -68.43 90.43 -59.97
N GLN A 242 -69.49 90.06 -59.25
CA GLN A 242 -70.82 90.63 -59.45
C GLN A 242 -70.96 92.00 -58.76
N ARG A 243 -70.56 92.09 -57.48
CA ARG A 243 -70.49 93.34 -56.71
C ARG A 243 -69.62 94.38 -57.42
N GLU A 244 -68.49 93.99 -58.00
CA GLU A 244 -67.62 94.85 -58.83
C GLU A 244 -68.36 95.42 -60.05
N ARG A 245 -69.16 94.61 -60.77
CA ARG A 245 -69.97 95.07 -61.92
C ARG A 245 -71.10 95.99 -61.48
N GLU A 246 -71.70 95.72 -60.32
CA GLU A 246 -72.77 96.55 -59.75
C GLU A 246 -72.21 97.91 -59.28
N ILE A 247 -71.05 97.91 -58.61
CA ILE A 247 -70.29 99.13 -58.26
C ILE A 247 -69.89 99.90 -59.52
N ALA A 248 -69.43 99.21 -60.59
CA ALA A 248 -69.09 99.87 -61.85
C ALA A 248 -70.31 100.52 -62.53
N ARG A 249 -71.47 99.85 -62.54
CA ARG A 249 -72.75 100.43 -63.01
C ARG A 249 -73.16 101.65 -62.18
N LEU A 250 -73.10 101.54 -60.86
CA LEU A 250 -73.47 102.63 -59.94
C LEU A 250 -72.52 103.83 -60.09
N ARG A 251 -71.22 103.60 -60.28
CA ARG A 251 -70.24 104.66 -60.62
C ARG A 251 -70.57 105.34 -61.95
N GLN A 252 -70.80 104.56 -63.02
CA GLN A 252 -71.16 105.10 -64.32
C GLN A 252 -72.48 105.91 -64.27
N GLN A 253 -73.47 105.45 -63.49
CA GLN A 253 -74.69 106.22 -63.23
C GLN A 253 -74.38 107.52 -62.49
N LEU A 254 -73.60 107.47 -61.41
CA LEU A 254 -73.21 108.65 -60.63
C LEU A 254 -72.45 109.68 -61.49
N GLU A 255 -71.44 109.24 -62.24
CA GLU A 255 -70.68 110.05 -63.21
C GLU A 255 -71.60 110.69 -64.27
N SER A 256 -72.60 109.97 -64.78
CA SER A 256 -73.57 110.54 -65.71
C SER A 256 -74.45 111.62 -65.05
N THR A 257 -74.81 111.46 -63.77
CA THR A 257 -75.58 112.46 -63.03
C THR A 257 -74.74 113.68 -62.63
N THR A 258 -73.46 113.53 -62.28
CA THR A 258 -72.58 114.67 -61.97
C THR A 258 -72.33 115.51 -63.23
N LEU A 259 -72.06 114.88 -64.38
CA LEU A 259 -71.92 115.60 -65.66
C LEU A 259 -73.20 116.34 -66.06
N ALA A 260 -74.39 115.76 -65.82
CA ALA A 260 -75.66 116.43 -66.05
C ALA A 260 -75.87 117.64 -65.12
N LEU A 261 -75.51 117.51 -63.83
CA LEU A 261 -75.59 118.58 -62.85
C LEU A 261 -74.56 119.70 -63.12
N GLU A 262 -73.35 119.37 -63.56
CA GLU A 262 -72.34 120.35 -63.99
C GLU A 262 -72.83 121.16 -65.20
N HIS A 263 -73.39 120.49 -66.22
CA HIS A 263 -73.94 121.17 -67.40
C HIS A 263 -75.22 121.99 -67.10
N SER A 264 -75.92 121.74 -65.99
CA SER A 264 -76.98 122.63 -65.49
C SER A 264 -76.40 123.85 -64.75
N ASN A 265 -75.38 123.65 -63.89
CA ASN A 265 -74.69 124.72 -63.17
C ASN A 265 -73.97 125.72 -64.11
N GLN A 266 -73.34 125.23 -65.17
CA GLN A 266 -72.68 126.09 -66.17
C GLN A 266 -73.69 127.00 -66.88
N ARG A 267 -74.88 126.48 -67.22
CA ARG A 267 -75.96 127.28 -67.84
C ARG A 267 -76.57 128.31 -66.89
N ALA A 268 -76.71 127.99 -65.60
CA ALA A 268 -77.14 128.97 -64.60
C ALA A 268 -76.15 130.14 -64.48
N ARG A 269 -74.83 129.86 -64.41
CA ARG A 269 -73.79 130.88 -64.30
C ARG A 269 -73.67 131.80 -65.53
N ALA A 270 -74.05 131.34 -66.71
CA ALA A 270 -74.09 132.18 -67.91
C ALA A 270 -75.19 133.25 -67.81
N LEU A 271 -76.40 132.87 -67.36
CA LEU A 271 -77.54 133.77 -67.20
C LEU A 271 -77.29 134.85 -66.12
N ASP A 272 -76.61 134.49 -65.02
CA ASP A 272 -76.24 135.43 -63.93
C ASP A 272 -75.27 136.56 -64.36
N ALA A 273 -74.60 136.41 -65.52
CA ALA A 273 -73.63 137.38 -66.03
C ALA A 273 -74.28 138.48 -66.88
N GLU A 274 -75.28 138.16 -67.70
CA GLU A 274 -75.87 139.11 -68.65
C GLU A 274 -76.70 140.22 -67.96
N HIS A 275 -77.32 139.91 -66.81
CA HIS A 275 -78.27 140.81 -66.13
C HIS A 275 -77.67 141.98 -65.33
N ARG A 276 -76.34 142.20 -65.34
CA ARG A 276 -75.69 143.15 -64.40
C ARG A 276 -75.33 144.53 -64.97
N CYS A 277 -75.46 144.77 -66.28
CA CYS A 277 -74.91 145.98 -66.91
C CYS A 277 -75.93 147.06 -67.36
N THR A 278 -77.25 146.81 -67.29
CA THR A 278 -78.25 147.76 -67.82
C THR A 278 -79.57 147.79 -67.03
N HIS A 279 -79.65 148.59 -65.96
CA HIS A 279 -80.73 149.57 -65.71
C HIS A 279 -80.56 150.28 -64.36
N THR A 280 -80.69 151.61 -64.35
CA THR A 280 -81.06 152.39 -63.16
C THR A 280 -82.53 152.79 -63.25
N ASN A 281 -83.19 152.91 -62.10
CA ASN A 281 -84.55 153.44 -61.93
C ASN A 281 -85.70 152.77 -62.73
N THR A 282 -86.17 151.61 -62.27
CA THR A 282 -87.63 151.35 -62.24
C THR A 282 -88.07 150.31 -61.19
N HIS A 283 -88.94 150.76 -60.29
CA HIS A 283 -89.99 150.03 -59.56
C HIS A 283 -89.88 148.52 -59.22
N THR A 284 -89.52 148.26 -57.95
CA THR A 284 -90.38 147.59 -56.95
C THR A 284 -90.97 146.17 -57.21
N HIS A 285 -90.52 145.36 -58.17
CA HIS A 285 -91.05 143.98 -58.33
C HIS A 285 -90.06 142.81 -58.19
N CYS A 286 -88.76 143.05 -58.02
CA CYS A 286 -87.74 141.98 -57.93
C CYS A 286 -87.24 141.64 -56.51
N PHE A 287 -87.69 142.35 -55.46
CA PHE A 287 -87.25 142.12 -54.08
C PHE A 287 -87.75 140.81 -53.44
N GLN A 288 -88.67 140.08 -54.09
CA GLN A 288 -89.23 138.83 -53.55
C GLN A 288 -88.53 137.55 -54.05
N HIS A 289 -87.97 137.53 -55.27
CA HIS A 289 -87.43 136.28 -55.83
C HIS A 289 -86.06 135.89 -55.24
N ILE A 290 -85.19 136.87 -54.95
CA ILE A 290 -83.86 136.64 -54.36
C ILE A 290 -83.99 136.00 -52.96
N LYS A 291 -85.04 136.36 -52.20
CA LYS A 291 -85.38 135.75 -50.91
C LYS A 291 -85.79 134.28 -51.01
N TRP A 292 -86.24 133.82 -52.19
CA TRP A 292 -86.67 132.44 -52.42
C TRP A 292 -85.49 131.53 -52.82
N GLN A 293 -84.56 131.99 -53.66
CA GLN A 293 -83.41 131.18 -54.09
C GLN A 293 -82.37 130.96 -52.96
N MET A 294 -82.14 131.94 -52.09
CA MET A 294 -81.32 131.73 -50.89
C MET A 294 -81.94 130.73 -49.90
N ALA A 295 -83.26 130.50 -49.92
CA ALA A 295 -83.90 129.51 -49.06
C ALA A 295 -83.62 128.06 -49.50
N VAL A 296 -83.54 127.80 -50.80
CA VAL A 296 -83.42 126.43 -51.33
C VAL A 296 -82.02 125.84 -51.09
N LEU A 297 -80.95 126.59 -51.39
CA LEU A 297 -79.58 126.12 -51.15
C LEU A 297 -79.22 126.04 -49.66
N HIS A 298 -79.92 126.77 -48.79
CA HIS A 298 -79.75 126.69 -47.33
C HIS A 298 -80.59 125.58 -46.69
N PHE A 299 -81.49 124.92 -47.44
CA PHE A 299 -82.27 123.77 -46.96
C PHE A 299 -81.67 122.43 -47.40
N ALA A 300 -81.21 122.32 -48.65
CA ALA A 300 -80.75 121.06 -49.23
C ALA A 300 -79.42 120.52 -48.64
N LEU A 301 -78.47 121.41 -48.29
CA LEU A 301 -77.17 121.02 -47.74
C LEU A 301 -77.25 120.49 -46.30
N PRO A 302 -78.11 121.05 -45.41
CA PRO A 302 -78.48 120.37 -44.18
C PRO A 302 -79.18 119.03 -44.42
N SER A 303 -80.08 118.89 -45.39
CA SER A 303 -80.98 117.71 -45.45
C SER A 303 -80.29 116.35 -45.57
N LEU A 304 -79.25 116.14 -46.40
CA LEU A 304 -78.57 114.82 -46.42
C LEU A 304 -77.75 114.61 -45.13
N SER A 305 -76.92 115.59 -44.76
CA SER A 305 -76.10 115.56 -43.55
C SER A 305 -76.94 115.29 -42.29
N HIS A 306 -78.12 115.92 -42.20
CA HIS A 306 -79.05 115.84 -41.08
C HIS A 306 -80.06 114.68 -41.23
N GLN A 307 -80.23 114.05 -42.39
CA GLN A 307 -80.94 112.76 -42.48
C GLN A 307 -80.05 111.66 -41.91
N ASP A 308 -78.78 111.60 -42.35
CA ASP A 308 -77.84 110.59 -41.85
C ASP A 308 -77.43 110.87 -40.39
N LEU A 309 -77.15 112.12 -40.02
CA LEU A 309 -76.96 112.49 -38.60
C LEU A 309 -78.24 112.43 -37.77
N SER A 310 -79.46 112.48 -38.34
CA SER A 310 -80.67 112.21 -37.54
C SER A 310 -80.99 110.73 -37.46
N ASN A 311 -80.55 109.89 -38.40
CA ASN A 311 -80.61 108.45 -38.28
C ASN A 311 -79.56 107.96 -37.27
N GLU A 312 -78.31 108.42 -37.37
CA GLU A 312 -77.27 108.18 -36.36
C GLU A 312 -77.62 108.80 -34.99
N GLN A 313 -78.19 110.01 -34.92
CA GLN A 313 -78.70 110.53 -33.64
C GLN A 313 -79.99 109.83 -33.18
N ALA A 314 -80.79 109.23 -34.06
CA ALA A 314 -81.93 108.40 -33.64
C ALA A 314 -81.41 107.09 -33.04
N HIS A 315 -80.56 106.34 -33.76
CA HIS A 315 -79.91 105.14 -33.25
C HIS A 315 -79.03 105.42 -32.02
N SER A 316 -78.34 106.56 -31.95
CA SER A 316 -77.57 106.97 -30.77
C SER A 316 -78.49 107.36 -29.60
N ARG A 317 -79.70 107.89 -29.84
CA ARG A 317 -80.73 108.11 -28.80
C ARG A 317 -81.46 106.83 -28.40
N GLU A 318 -81.67 105.89 -29.32
CA GLU A 318 -82.22 104.56 -29.04
C GLU A 318 -81.21 103.75 -28.22
N LEU A 319 -79.93 103.77 -28.61
CA LEU A 319 -78.84 103.22 -27.83
C LEU A 319 -78.62 103.98 -26.52
N SER A 320 -78.76 105.31 -26.46
CA SER A 320 -78.64 106.03 -25.18
C SER A 320 -79.83 105.77 -24.27
N THR A 321 -81.05 105.63 -24.80
CA THR A 321 -82.24 105.29 -24.00
C THR A 321 -82.24 103.83 -23.58
N GLU A 322 -81.73 102.89 -24.39
CA GLU A 322 -81.55 101.50 -23.96
C GLU A 322 -80.34 101.35 -23.03
N VAL A 323 -79.25 102.10 -23.20
CA VAL A 323 -78.15 102.19 -22.21
C VAL A 323 -78.62 102.85 -20.92
N GLU A 324 -79.49 103.86 -20.98
CA GLU A 324 -80.16 104.43 -19.80
C GLU A 324 -81.15 103.44 -19.18
N HIS A 325 -81.85 102.62 -19.96
CA HIS A 325 -82.80 101.61 -19.50
C HIS A 325 -82.08 100.44 -18.84
N LEU A 326 -80.98 99.97 -19.44
CA LEU A 326 -80.04 99.00 -18.88
C LEU A 326 -79.32 99.57 -17.67
N SER A 327 -78.94 100.85 -17.67
CA SER A 327 -78.37 101.53 -16.51
C SER A 327 -79.39 101.71 -15.39
N LYS A 328 -80.66 102.01 -15.68
CA LYS A 328 -81.77 102.05 -14.70
C LYS A 328 -82.12 100.64 -14.19
N LYS A 329 -82.04 99.60 -15.04
CA LYS A 329 -82.15 98.19 -14.64
C LYS A 329 -80.97 97.76 -13.78
N LEU A 330 -79.75 98.19 -14.10
CA LEU A 330 -78.53 97.87 -13.37
C LEU A 330 -78.45 98.65 -12.05
N GLN A 331 -78.93 99.89 -11.99
CA GLN A 331 -79.14 100.64 -10.75
C GLN A 331 -80.24 100.03 -9.88
N LYS A 332 -81.31 99.47 -10.47
CA LYS A 332 -82.32 98.70 -9.73
C LYS A 332 -81.75 97.39 -9.20
N ALA A 333 -81.09 96.60 -10.04
CA ALA A 333 -80.41 95.37 -9.63
C ALA A 333 -79.30 95.65 -8.60
N GLU A 334 -78.55 96.75 -8.72
CA GLU A 334 -77.61 97.21 -7.70
C GLU A 334 -78.32 97.67 -6.43
N ALA A 335 -79.47 98.34 -6.50
CA ALA A 335 -80.26 98.72 -5.33
C ALA A 335 -80.83 97.49 -4.62
N GLU A 336 -81.31 96.50 -5.38
CA GLU A 336 -81.76 95.19 -4.91
C GLU A 336 -80.59 94.40 -4.30
N ILE A 337 -79.42 94.37 -4.94
CA ILE A 337 -78.20 93.79 -4.37
C ILE A 337 -77.75 94.57 -3.11
N LYS A 338 -77.93 95.90 -3.06
CA LYS A 338 -77.61 96.72 -1.87
C LYS A 338 -78.63 96.49 -0.74
N THR A 339 -79.92 96.29 -1.02
CA THR A 339 -80.90 95.91 0.01
C THR A 339 -80.70 94.47 0.47
N VAL A 340 -80.43 93.52 -0.44
CA VAL A 340 -80.11 92.13 -0.12
C VAL A 340 -78.80 92.03 0.67
N THR A 341 -77.73 92.72 0.28
CA THR A 341 -76.47 92.73 1.06
C THR A 341 -76.58 93.50 2.36
N ASN A 342 -77.42 94.53 2.48
CA ASN A 342 -77.71 95.16 3.77
C ASN A 342 -78.59 94.27 4.66
N SER A 343 -79.54 93.50 4.10
CA SER A 343 -80.30 92.50 4.85
C SER A 343 -79.44 91.31 5.26
N LEU A 344 -78.46 90.93 4.42
CA LEU A 344 -77.46 89.92 4.73
C LEU A 344 -76.57 90.42 5.86
N LYS A 345 -76.04 91.65 5.79
CA LYS A 345 -75.29 92.28 6.88
C LYS A 345 -76.12 92.36 8.16
N GLN A 346 -77.38 92.80 8.12
CA GLN A 346 -78.26 92.79 9.29
C GLN A 346 -78.50 91.36 9.82
N SER A 347 -78.58 90.35 8.94
CA SER A 347 -78.66 88.94 9.37
C SER A 347 -77.34 88.46 9.99
N GLN A 348 -76.21 88.95 9.50
CA GLN A 348 -74.86 88.60 9.94
C GLN A 348 -74.54 89.29 11.27
N GLU A 349 -74.90 90.56 11.45
CA GLU A 349 -74.92 91.30 12.71
C GLU A 349 -75.87 90.67 13.73
N ARG A 350 -77.04 90.15 13.30
CA ARG A 350 -77.93 89.35 14.15
C ARG A 350 -77.31 88.02 14.54
N ILE A 351 -76.64 87.30 13.63
CA ILE A 351 -75.92 86.05 13.92
C ILE A 351 -74.73 86.31 14.85
N GLU A 352 -73.99 87.40 14.65
CA GLU A 352 -72.85 87.77 15.49
C GLU A 352 -73.29 88.23 16.88
N SER A 353 -74.35 89.04 16.99
CA SER A 353 -74.94 89.41 18.29
C SER A 353 -75.60 88.22 18.99
N LEU A 354 -76.27 87.31 18.28
CA LEU A 354 -76.70 86.01 18.81
C LEU A 354 -75.51 85.16 19.25
N SER A 355 -74.38 85.17 18.53
CA SER A 355 -73.15 84.46 18.94
C SER A 355 -72.51 85.08 20.19
N GLN A 356 -72.61 86.40 20.36
CA GLN A 356 -72.21 87.08 21.59
C GLN A 356 -73.18 86.80 22.74
N CYS A 357 -74.48 86.67 22.49
CA CYS A 357 -75.46 86.21 23.48
C CYS A 357 -75.19 84.76 23.89
N LEU A 358 -74.90 83.85 22.95
CA LEU A 358 -74.50 82.46 23.23
C LEU A 358 -73.22 82.39 24.05
N LYS A 359 -72.20 83.20 23.72
CA LYS A 359 -70.97 83.32 24.52
C LYS A 359 -71.21 83.92 25.91
N LYS A 360 -72.26 84.74 26.09
CA LYS A 360 -72.70 85.31 27.38
C LYS A 360 -73.64 84.38 28.17
N SER A 361 -74.25 83.38 27.52
CA SER A 361 -75.12 82.38 28.18
C SER A 361 -74.43 81.06 28.48
N GLN A 362 -73.16 80.88 28.10
CA GLN A 362 -72.36 79.67 28.38
C GLN A 362 -71.46 79.78 29.62
N SER A 363 -71.64 80.81 30.45
CA SER A 363 -71.14 80.85 31.84
C SER A 363 -72.13 81.64 32.70
N PRO A 364 -72.58 81.16 33.88
CA PRO A 364 -72.07 80.04 34.71
C PRO A 364 -72.69 78.67 34.33
N LEU A 365 -72.21 77.50 34.78
CA LEU A 365 -71.52 77.18 36.05
C LEU A 365 -70.24 76.34 35.89
N GLN A 366 -69.11 76.91 36.31
CA GLN A 366 -68.06 76.15 37.02
C GLN A 366 -68.00 76.64 38.48
N LEU A 367 -68.71 75.96 39.37
CA LEU A 367 -68.30 75.71 40.76
C LEU A 367 -69.23 74.62 41.34
N GLU A 368 -68.97 73.32 41.18
CA GLU A 368 -67.85 72.51 41.71
C GLU A 368 -68.19 71.82 43.06
N LYS A 369 -67.95 70.50 43.11
CA LYS A 369 -67.80 69.62 44.29
C LYS A 369 -68.60 70.00 45.57
N ARG A 370 -69.74 69.33 45.82
CA ARG A 370 -69.96 68.60 47.09
C ARG A 370 -71.21 67.71 47.15
N ARG A 371 -70.99 66.50 47.70
CA ARG A 371 -71.84 65.82 48.71
C ARG A 371 -73.34 65.63 48.43
N GLY A 372 -73.73 64.37 48.29
CA GLY A 372 -74.72 63.77 49.21
C GLY A 372 -75.98 63.15 48.59
N SER A 373 -76.17 61.86 48.89
CA SER A 373 -77.41 61.05 48.84
C SER A 373 -78.23 60.95 47.54
N ALA A 374 -78.55 59.71 47.18
CA ALA A 374 -79.84 59.37 46.58
C ALA A 374 -80.85 59.03 47.71
N GLU A 375 -82.00 58.45 47.35
CA GLU A 375 -83.09 57.98 48.23
C GLU A 375 -83.91 59.10 48.93
N VAL A 376 -85.22 58.95 49.20
CA VAL A 376 -86.33 58.28 48.48
C VAL A 376 -87.67 58.87 49.00
N ASP A 377 -88.78 58.62 48.32
CA ASP A 377 -90.22 58.86 48.67
C ASP A 377 -90.60 59.48 50.03
N THR A 378 -91.54 60.44 50.04
CA THR A 378 -92.91 60.27 50.62
C THR A 378 -93.73 61.57 50.76
N THR A 379 -95.03 61.51 50.40
CA THR A 379 -96.17 62.29 50.97
C THR A 379 -96.20 63.83 50.90
N SER A 380 -97.29 64.56 51.23
CA SER A 380 -98.72 64.40 50.91
C SER A 380 -99.52 65.68 51.24
N ASN A 381 -100.56 65.96 50.46
CA ASN A 381 -101.79 66.72 50.81
C ASN A 381 -101.77 68.23 51.11
N SER A 382 -102.95 68.81 50.86
CA SER A 382 -103.53 70.06 51.39
C SER A 382 -103.10 71.40 50.75
N ASN A 383 -104.02 72.33 50.43
CA ASN A 383 -105.49 72.25 50.39
C ASN A 383 -106.12 73.43 49.59
N LEU A 384 -107.33 73.23 49.06
CA LEU A 384 -108.56 74.08 49.11
C LEU A 384 -108.42 75.63 49.11
N ASP A 385 -109.29 76.44 48.47
CA ASP A 385 -110.37 76.25 47.47
C ASP A 385 -110.89 77.66 47.01
N SER A 386 -112.07 77.74 46.37
CA SER A 386 -112.88 78.94 46.03
C SER A 386 -112.60 79.60 44.66
N ASN A 387 -113.52 79.59 43.68
CA ASN A 387 -114.88 80.19 43.55
C ASN A 387 -114.85 81.70 43.19
N LYS A 388 -115.64 82.25 42.24
CA LYS A 388 -116.51 81.66 41.18
C LYS A 388 -116.96 82.77 40.18
N THR A 389 -117.31 82.38 38.94
CA THR A 389 -118.28 83.02 38.00
C THR A 389 -118.52 84.54 38.00
N HIS A 390 -118.34 85.20 36.85
CA HIS A 390 -119.42 85.69 35.96
C HIS A 390 -118.78 86.24 34.63
N VAL A 391 -119.14 85.71 33.46
CA VAL A 391 -120.21 86.17 32.52
C VAL A 391 -119.86 87.43 31.72
N CYS A 392 -119.98 87.33 30.39
CA CYS A 392 -119.76 88.38 29.41
C CYS A 392 -120.94 89.36 29.31
N GLN A 393 -120.71 90.58 28.80
CA GLN A 393 -121.44 91.09 27.62
C GLN A 393 -120.75 92.30 26.98
N ALA A 394 -121.17 92.64 25.75
CA ALA A 394 -120.51 93.55 24.82
C ALA A 394 -121.26 94.89 24.66
N HIS A 395 -120.72 95.77 23.78
CA HIS A 395 -121.30 97.05 23.31
C HIS A 395 -121.36 98.19 24.36
N THR A 396 -121.22 99.49 24.04
CA THR A 396 -120.69 100.24 22.86
C THR A 396 -120.34 101.68 23.31
N GLN A 397 -119.84 102.54 22.42
CA GLN A 397 -120.01 104.02 22.54
C GLN A 397 -121.54 104.37 22.40
N GLU A 398 -122.07 105.60 22.36
CA GLU A 398 -121.51 106.94 22.13
C GLU A 398 -122.47 108.04 22.69
N THR A 399 -122.40 109.27 22.19
CA THR A 399 -123.01 110.47 22.80
C THR A 399 -124.31 110.96 22.14
N SER A 400 -125.35 111.19 22.98
CA SER A 400 -126.39 112.25 22.88
C SER A 400 -127.31 112.28 21.62
N PRO A 401 -128.28 113.22 21.44
CA PRO A 401 -129.04 114.07 22.38
C PRO A 401 -130.60 114.11 22.16
N LEU A 402 -131.31 114.92 22.97
CA LEU A 402 -132.59 115.65 22.73
C LEU A 402 -133.96 114.92 22.55
N ASP A 403 -134.76 114.96 23.64
CA ASP A 403 -136.06 115.68 23.77
C ASP A 403 -137.35 115.22 23.02
N GLN A 404 -138.37 114.79 23.79
CA GLN A 404 -139.71 115.43 23.80
C GLN A 404 -140.60 115.08 25.02
N SER A 405 -141.50 116.03 25.34
CA SER A 405 -142.67 116.06 26.25
C SER A 405 -143.59 114.78 26.30
N PRO A 406 -144.54 114.60 27.26
CA PRO A 406 -145.20 115.63 28.10
C PRO A 406 -145.61 115.27 29.57
N GLU A 407 -146.43 116.17 30.15
CA GLU A 407 -147.47 116.00 31.20
C GLU A 407 -147.24 116.31 32.71
N ALA A 408 -148.07 117.26 33.17
CA ALA A 408 -148.82 117.32 34.43
C ALA A 408 -148.13 117.52 35.81
N GLY A 409 -148.28 118.74 36.37
CA GLY A 409 -148.51 118.89 37.82
C GLY A 409 -148.15 120.22 38.51
N LYS A 410 -149.13 121.13 38.69
CA LYS A 410 -149.38 122.07 39.82
C LYS A 410 -148.17 122.75 40.52
N GLY A 411 -148.10 124.08 40.70
CA GLY A 411 -149.03 125.20 40.47
C GLY A 411 -148.74 126.37 41.43
N TYR A 412 -149.52 127.48 41.36
CA TYR A 412 -149.52 128.64 42.29
C TYR A 412 -148.28 129.58 42.24
N ASP A 413 -148.36 130.93 42.41
CA ASP A 413 -149.47 131.89 42.23
C ASP A 413 -148.96 133.36 42.15
N LEU A 414 -149.78 134.30 41.66
CA LEU A 414 -149.71 135.80 41.79
C LEU A 414 -148.46 136.56 41.24
N SER A 415 -148.49 137.86 40.84
CA SER A 415 -149.54 138.90 40.75
C SER A 415 -149.13 140.16 39.91
N VAL A 416 -150.11 140.91 39.33
CA VAL A 416 -150.17 142.41 39.20
C VAL A 416 -149.16 143.12 38.23
N THR A 417 -149.45 144.13 37.36
CA THR A 417 -150.62 144.92 36.84
C THR A 417 -150.25 145.56 35.46
N HIS A 418 -151.15 145.76 34.48
CA HIS A 418 -151.93 146.99 34.09
C HIS A 418 -151.11 148.31 33.86
N ASP A 419 -151.41 149.24 32.91
CA ASP A 419 -152.72 149.74 32.38
C ASP A 419 -152.75 150.28 30.90
N TYR A 420 -153.92 150.80 30.47
CA TYR A 420 -154.43 151.29 29.14
C TYR A 420 -153.83 152.63 28.55
N ALA A 421 -154.30 153.37 27.49
CA ALA A 421 -155.61 153.49 26.75
C ALA A 421 -155.60 154.24 25.36
N THR A 422 -156.81 154.54 24.81
CA THR A 422 -157.16 155.30 23.54
C THR A 422 -157.75 156.72 23.84
N GLY A 423 -158.25 157.61 22.93
CA GLY A 423 -158.58 157.65 21.48
C GLY A 423 -160.09 157.46 21.18
N GLU A 424 -160.81 158.12 20.24
CA GLU A 424 -160.53 159.10 19.12
C GLU A 424 -161.85 159.77 18.58
N THR A 425 -161.79 160.67 17.55
CA THR A 425 -162.92 161.24 16.70
C THR A 425 -163.82 162.39 17.30
N GLU A 426 -164.65 163.23 16.60
CA GLU A 426 -165.05 163.50 15.18
C GLU A 426 -165.80 164.88 14.99
N ARG A 427 -165.98 165.41 13.74
CA ARG A 427 -166.99 166.44 13.23
C ARG A 427 -166.86 167.94 13.67
N HIS A 428 -167.31 168.99 12.93
CA HIS A 428 -167.97 169.19 11.61
C HIS A 428 -168.03 170.68 11.11
N LEU A 429 -167.98 170.88 9.78
CA LEU A 429 -168.53 171.99 8.96
C LEU A 429 -167.82 173.37 8.87
N SER A 430 -168.01 174.01 7.71
CA SER A 430 -167.33 175.20 7.16
C SER A 430 -167.35 176.48 8.01
N GLU A 431 -166.32 177.31 7.77
CA GLU A 431 -166.10 178.66 8.34
C GLU A 431 -165.82 178.70 9.86
N ARG A 432 -164.58 178.80 10.35
CA ARG A 432 -163.31 179.20 9.69
C ARG A 432 -162.08 178.45 10.22
N LEU A 433 -161.31 177.84 9.30
CA LEU A 433 -159.85 177.64 9.34
C LEU A 433 -159.20 176.49 10.18
N ILE A 434 -159.90 175.46 10.72
CA ILE A 434 -159.25 174.49 11.65
C ILE A 434 -159.40 172.96 11.38
N GLU A 435 -160.39 172.44 10.64
CA GLU A 435 -160.67 170.98 10.59
C GLU A 435 -160.42 170.31 9.20
N LEU A 436 -159.32 169.53 8.99
CA LEU A 436 -159.11 168.85 7.68
C LEU A 436 -158.11 167.64 7.58
N GLU A 437 -157.81 166.87 8.64
CA GLU A 437 -156.54 166.08 8.68
C GLU A 437 -156.55 164.55 9.00
N LYS A 438 -157.67 163.80 8.90
CA LYS A 438 -157.67 162.34 9.23
C LYS A 438 -158.56 161.43 8.36
N GLU A 439 -157.96 160.54 7.56
CA GLU A 439 -158.63 159.28 7.10
C GLU A 439 -157.70 158.12 6.65
N VAL A 440 -156.38 158.33 6.52
CA VAL A 440 -155.44 157.36 5.87
C VAL A 440 -155.11 156.10 6.70
N GLY A 441 -155.45 156.05 7.99
CA GLY A 441 -154.83 155.12 8.95
C GLY A 441 -155.29 153.65 8.96
N LEU A 442 -156.56 153.34 8.66
CA LEU A 442 -157.15 152.05 9.06
C LEU A 442 -156.75 150.83 8.21
N ASN A 443 -156.47 150.99 6.92
CA ASN A 443 -156.26 149.86 6.00
C ASN A 443 -154.94 149.10 6.21
N ILE A 444 -153.97 149.67 6.93
CA ILE A 444 -152.63 149.08 7.10
C ILE A 444 -152.61 148.03 8.22
N LEU A 445 -153.48 148.15 9.23
CA LEU A 445 -153.44 147.35 10.46
C LEU A 445 -153.94 145.90 10.32
N LEU A 446 -154.69 145.57 9.26
CA LEU A 446 -155.24 144.22 9.06
C LEU A 446 -154.23 143.27 8.40
N TRP A 447 -153.35 143.78 7.53
CA TRP A 447 -152.38 142.96 6.79
C TRP A 447 -151.26 142.40 7.68
N SER A 448 -150.77 143.18 8.64
CA SER A 448 -149.71 142.74 9.56
C SER A 448 -150.13 141.58 10.47
N ARG A 449 -151.40 141.58 10.92
CA ARG A 449 -151.94 140.55 11.82
C ARG A 449 -152.12 139.19 11.14
N LEU A 450 -152.28 139.15 9.81
CA LEU A 450 -152.32 137.91 9.05
C LEU A 450 -150.93 137.27 8.98
N SER A 451 -149.89 138.06 8.66
CA SER A 451 -148.49 137.61 8.56
C SER A 451 -148.02 136.88 9.83
N GLN A 452 -148.20 137.53 10.98
CA GLN A 452 -147.83 136.99 12.30
C GLN A 452 -148.46 135.61 12.61
N SER A 453 -149.67 135.34 12.10
CA SER A 453 -150.33 134.05 12.31
C SER A 453 -149.76 132.92 11.43
N GLN A 454 -149.22 133.26 10.26
CA GLN A 454 -148.65 132.31 9.33
C GLN A 454 -147.20 131.96 9.69
N GLU A 455 -146.40 132.96 10.10
CA GLU A 455 -145.05 132.80 10.65
C GLU A 455 -145.02 131.79 11.82
N ALA A 456 -145.98 131.88 12.74
CA ALA A 456 -146.12 130.95 13.87
C ALA A 456 -146.45 129.50 13.42
N CYS A 457 -147.20 129.33 12.34
CA CYS A 457 -147.57 128.02 11.80
C CYS A 457 -146.41 127.35 11.03
N GLU A 458 -145.50 128.13 10.45
CA GLU A 458 -144.30 127.62 9.80
C GLU A 458 -143.26 127.20 10.84
N HIS A 459 -143.06 128.00 11.89
CA HIS A 459 -142.13 127.67 12.99
C HIS A 459 -142.45 126.33 13.69
N LEU A 460 -143.74 126.01 13.90
CA LEU A 460 -144.15 124.72 14.47
C LEU A 460 -143.89 123.52 13.54
N LYS A 461 -143.89 123.72 12.21
CA LYS A 461 -143.49 122.67 11.25
C LYS A 461 -141.98 122.47 11.29
N GLU A 462 -141.19 123.55 11.32
CA GLU A 462 -139.73 123.49 11.43
C GLU A 462 -139.29 122.70 12.67
N GLN A 463 -139.93 122.94 13.82
CA GLN A 463 -139.69 122.19 15.06
C GLN A 463 -139.98 120.68 14.90
N LEU A 464 -141.16 120.32 14.35
CA LEU A 464 -141.53 118.93 14.10
C LEU A 464 -140.57 118.21 13.14
N GLU A 465 -140.10 118.90 12.10
CA GLU A 465 -139.10 118.34 11.19
C GLU A 465 -137.71 118.25 11.83
N ALA A 466 -137.31 119.20 12.67
CA ALA A 466 -136.04 119.15 13.41
C ALA A 466 -135.97 117.96 14.37
N LEU A 467 -137.08 117.64 15.03
CA LEU A 467 -137.23 116.44 15.87
C LEU A 467 -137.19 115.15 15.04
N ARG A 468 -137.86 115.13 13.89
CA ARG A 468 -137.83 113.98 12.98
C ARG A 468 -136.42 113.72 12.41
N ARG A 469 -135.63 114.78 12.19
CA ARG A 469 -134.19 114.71 11.87
C ARG A 469 -133.38 114.20 13.07
N HIS A 470 -133.67 114.61 14.31
CA HIS A 470 -133.02 114.08 15.52
C HIS A 470 -133.23 112.57 15.66
N CYS A 471 -134.46 112.08 15.57
CA CYS A 471 -134.75 110.65 15.66
C CYS A 471 -134.03 109.82 14.58
N LEU A 472 -133.93 110.34 13.35
CA LEU A 472 -133.14 109.71 12.29
C LEU A 472 -131.64 109.74 12.62
N SER A 473 -131.08 110.86 13.10
CA SER A 473 -129.67 110.93 13.48
C SER A 473 -129.29 110.01 14.66
N LEU A 474 -130.23 109.75 15.57
CA LEU A 474 -130.07 108.75 16.64
C LEU A 474 -130.16 107.30 16.12
N GLN A 475 -130.97 107.05 15.09
CA GLN A 475 -131.00 105.76 14.40
C GLN A 475 -129.72 105.53 13.59
N ASP A 476 -129.21 106.57 12.93
CA ASP A 476 -127.94 106.56 12.21
C ASP A 476 -126.74 106.39 13.18
N SER A 477 -126.76 107.00 14.38
CA SER A 477 -125.72 106.77 15.39
C SER A 477 -125.79 105.37 15.99
N CYS A 478 -126.97 104.86 16.34
CA CYS A 478 -127.14 103.48 16.81
C CYS A 478 -126.68 102.44 15.77
N THR A 479 -126.99 102.65 14.48
CA THR A 479 -126.54 101.74 13.42
C THR A 479 -125.04 101.87 13.14
N SER A 480 -124.48 103.08 13.13
CA SER A 480 -123.02 103.32 13.09
C SER A 480 -122.31 102.54 14.20
N LEU A 481 -122.81 102.62 15.43
CA LEU A 481 -122.25 101.93 16.60
C LEU A 481 -122.32 100.41 16.50
N GLN A 482 -123.42 99.89 15.97
CA GLN A 482 -123.55 98.46 15.72
C GLN A 482 -122.58 98.01 14.62
N THR A 483 -122.35 98.81 13.56
CA THR A 483 -121.31 98.50 12.57
C THR A 483 -119.90 98.52 13.18
N LEU A 484 -119.55 99.54 13.97
CA LEU A 484 -118.27 99.61 14.70
C LEU A 484 -118.06 98.41 15.63
N ASN A 485 -119.09 97.94 16.34
CA ASN A 485 -118.91 96.75 17.18
C ASN A 485 -118.75 95.47 16.37
N THR A 486 -119.48 95.31 15.25
CA THR A 486 -119.24 94.17 14.34
C THR A 486 -117.85 94.22 13.70
N GLN A 487 -117.32 95.41 13.39
CA GLN A 487 -115.94 95.59 12.94
C GLN A 487 -114.95 95.14 14.01
N LEU A 488 -115.08 95.61 15.26
CA LEU A 488 -114.23 95.19 16.38
C LEU A 488 -114.30 93.68 16.66
N GLN A 489 -115.47 93.05 16.52
CA GLN A 489 -115.61 91.60 16.65
C GLN A 489 -114.93 90.83 15.50
N VAL A 490 -115.04 91.33 14.26
CA VAL A 490 -114.32 90.78 13.09
C VAL A 490 -112.81 90.99 13.24
N GLU A 491 -112.36 92.14 13.75
CA GLU A 491 -110.95 92.39 14.08
C GLU A 491 -110.45 91.42 15.14
N GLN A 492 -111.17 91.24 16.25
CA GLN A 492 -110.81 90.29 17.31
C GLN A 492 -110.80 88.83 16.83
N ALA A 493 -111.73 88.44 15.95
CA ALA A 493 -111.72 87.14 15.28
C ALA A 493 -110.52 87.00 14.32
N SER A 494 -110.19 88.05 13.57
CA SER A 494 -109.04 88.06 12.67
C SER A 494 -107.73 87.97 13.45
N LEU A 495 -107.55 88.73 14.52
CA LEU A 495 -106.36 88.76 15.36
C LEU A 495 -106.17 87.44 16.12
N SER A 496 -107.25 86.83 16.62
CA SER A 496 -107.17 85.50 17.24
C SER A 496 -106.84 84.40 16.22
N SER A 497 -107.35 84.47 14.98
CA SER A 497 -106.94 83.56 13.90
C SER A 497 -105.48 83.77 13.47
N GLN A 498 -105.01 85.02 13.42
CA GLN A 498 -103.61 85.35 13.13
C GLN A 498 -102.69 84.87 14.24
N HIS A 499 -103.07 85.05 15.52
CA HIS A 499 -102.33 84.56 16.67
C HIS A 499 -102.25 83.02 16.67
N ALA A 500 -103.35 82.32 16.37
CA ALA A 500 -103.35 80.87 16.21
C ALA A 500 -102.43 80.43 15.05
N ALA A 501 -102.46 81.11 13.91
CA ALA A 501 -101.58 80.85 12.77
C ALA A 501 -100.10 81.19 13.03
N VAL A 502 -99.80 82.12 13.94
CA VAL A 502 -98.44 82.37 14.43
C VAL A 502 -98.00 81.24 15.37
N LEU A 503 -98.85 80.80 16.31
CA LEU A 503 -98.53 79.68 17.20
C LEU A 503 -98.29 78.37 16.45
N THR A 504 -99.09 78.03 15.44
CA THR A 504 -98.83 76.85 14.61
C THR A 504 -97.50 76.98 13.88
N ARG A 505 -97.21 78.13 13.24
CA ARG A 505 -95.91 78.40 12.60
C ARG A 505 -94.73 78.34 13.56
N CYS A 506 -94.88 78.79 14.81
CA CYS A 506 -93.88 78.63 15.86
C CYS A 506 -93.64 77.14 16.14
N SER A 507 -94.69 76.35 16.41
CA SER A 507 -94.55 74.91 16.66
C SER A 507 -93.98 74.13 15.46
N GLU A 508 -94.32 74.51 14.23
CA GLU A 508 -93.69 73.97 13.02
C GLU A 508 -92.21 74.32 12.93
N SER A 509 -91.81 75.53 13.33
CA SER A 509 -90.41 75.96 13.32
C SER A 509 -89.61 75.26 14.42
N GLU A 510 -90.18 75.07 15.60
CA GLU A 510 -89.59 74.30 16.71
C GLU A 510 -89.41 72.83 16.32
N ALA A 511 -90.42 72.22 15.67
CA ALA A 511 -90.31 70.86 15.14
C ALA A 511 -89.24 70.73 14.04
N ARG A 512 -89.10 71.73 13.14
CA ARG A 512 -88.03 71.78 12.14
C ARG A 512 -86.65 71.93 12.80
N CYS A 513 -86.51 72.78 13.81
CA CYS A 513 -85.28 72.92 14.59
C CYS A 513 -84.91 71.62 15.32
N ALA A 514 -85.87 70.95 15.97
CA ALA A 514 -85.66 69.67 16.63
C ALA A 514 -85.27 68.55 15.62
N GLY A 515 -85.83 68.57 14.41
CA GLY A 515 -85.44 67.69 13.30
C GLY A 515 -83.99 67.92 12.86
N LEU A 516 -83.62 69.16 12.56
CA LEU A 516 -82.25 69.54 12.17
C LEU A 516 -81.22 69.27 13.29
N GLU A 517 -81.62 69.43 14.55
CA GLU A 517 -80.81 69.00 15.70
C GLU A 517 -80.63 67.48 15.77
N ALA A 518 -81.68 66.70 15.48
CA ALA A 518 -81.60 65.24 15.45
C ALA A 518 -80.71 64.76 14.30
N GLU A 519 -80.85 65.33 13.10
CA GLU A 519 -79.97 65.10 11.96
C GLU A 519 -78.51 65.44 12.29
N SER A 520 -78.25 66.62 12.88
CA SER A 520 -76.92 67.03 13.35
C SER A 520 -76.31 66.02 14.35
N LYS A 521 -77.13 65.50 15.27
CA LYS A 521 -76.73 64.45 16.23
C LYS A 521 -76.51 63.08 15.57
N VAL A 522 -77.13 62.80 14.42
CA VAL A 522 -76.84 61.60 13.60
C VAL A 522 -75.52 61.78 12.84
N TRP A 523 -75.35 62.89 12.12
CA TRP A 523 -74.09 63.21 11.41
C TRP A 523 -72.88 63.24 12.35
N ALA A 524 -73.05 63.70 13.59
CA ALA A 524 -72.01 63.62 14.62
C ALA A 524 -71.61 62.16 14.95
N ARG A 525 -72.59 61.27 15.18
CA ARG A 525 -72.34 59.84 15.43
C ARG A 525 -71.71 59.15 14.23
N GLU A 526 -72.21 59.39 13.02
CA GLU A 526 -71.63 58.81 11.80
C GLU A 526 -70.17 59.26 11.60
N ARG A 527 -69.86 60.52 11.95
CA ARG A 527 -68.48 61.03 11.97
C ARG A 527 -67.64 60.31 13.03
N GLU A 528 -68.13 60.19 14.26
CA GLU A 528 -67.44 59.46 15.35
C GLU A 528 -67.19 57.99 15.00
N GLU A 529 -68.19 57.30 14.43
CA GLU A 529 -68.05 55.94 13.91
C GLU A 529 -67.03 55.87 12.76
N SER A 530 -67.03 56.82 11.82
CA SER A 530 -66.04 56.85 10.74
C SER A 530 -64.62 57.01 11.27
N VAL A 531 -64.42 57.82 12.32
CA VAL A 531 -63.14 57.96 13.02
C VAL A 531 -62.77 56.67 13.73
N ALA A 532 -63.69 56.04 14.46
CA ALA A 532 -63.44 54.75 15.12
C ALA A 532 -63.05 53.65 14.11
N ARG A 533 -63.69 53.59 12.94
CA ARG A 533 -63.34 52.67 11.83
C ARG A 533 -61.93 52.98 11.27
N MET A 534 -61.60 54.25 11.04
CA MET A 534 -60.27 54.66 10.56
C MET A 534 -59.17 54.37 11.60
N GLU A 535 -59.42 54.60 12.89
CA GLU A 535 -58.47 54.26 13.95
C GLU A 535 -58.30 52.75 14.13
N ALA A 536 -59.35 51.95 13.95
CA ALA A 536 -59.25 50.49 13.97
C ALA A 536 -58.34 49.99 12.83
N LEU A 537 -58.59 50.45 11.59
CA LEU A 537 -57.73 50.17 10.44
C LEU A 537 -56.29 50.63 10.66
N ARG A 538 -56.08 51.79 11.28
CA ARG A 538 -54.74 52.27 11.66
C ARG A 538 -54.07 51.33 12.67
N ARG A 539 -54.75 50.90 13.73
CA ARG A 539 -54.21 49.98 14.74
C ARG A 539 -53.86 48.62 14.14
N ASP A 540 -54.65 48.14 13.18
CA ASP A 540 -54.37 46.89 12.46
C ASP A 540 -53.21 47.05 11.46
N HIS A 541 -53.07 48.20 10.81
CA HIS A 541 -51.87 48.52 10.04
C HIS A 541 -50.62 48.60 10.92
N GLU A 542 -50.67 49.27 12.08
CA GLU A 542 -49.58 49.31 13.06
C GLU A 542 -49.18 47.91 13.56
N ARG A 543 -50.17 47.03 13.82
CA ARG A 543 -49.93 45.61 14.15
C ARG A 543 -49.24 44.86 13.01
N MET A 544 -49.69 45.06 11.76
CA MET A 544 -49.07 44.43 10.58
C MET A 544 -47.64 44.91 10.36
N MET A 545 -47.36 46.21 10.50
CA MET A 545 -46.00 46.76 10.40
C MET A 545 -45.06 46.15 11.44
N VAL A 546 -45.51 45.98 12.69
CA VAL A 546 -44.70 45.33 13.75
C VAL A 546 -44.48 43.84 13.48
N LEU A 547 -45.43 43.15 12.83
CA LEU A 547 -45.23 41.76 12.40
C LEU A 547 -44.25 41.65 11.22
N GLN A 548 -44.33 42.57 10.25
CA GLN A 548 -43.39 42.64 9.12
C GLN A 548 -41.96 42.92 9.61
N GLN A 549 -41.76 43.89 10.50
CA GLN A 549 -40.45 44.18 11.10
C GLN A 549 -39.86 42.99 11.87
N ARG A 550 -40.69 42.18 12.53
CA ARG A 550 -40.22 40.94 13.18
C ARG A 550 -39.82 39.89 12.16
N GLN A 551 -40.61 39.71 11.10
CA GLN A 551 -40.28 38.77 10.02
C GLN A 551 -39.03 39.19 9.25
N GLU A 552 -38.81 40.49 9.05
CA GLU A 552 -37.58 41.06 8.48
C GLU A 552 -36.36 40.69 9.34
N VAL A 553 -36.38 40.95 10.65
CA VAL A 553 -35.30 40.59 11.58
C VAL A 553 -35.10 39.08 11.69
N GLU A 554 -36.17 38.28 11.73
CA GLU A 554 -36.08 36.81 11.73
C GLU A 554 -35.42 36.27 10.44
N LEU A 555 -35.70 36.89 9.29
CA LEU A 555 -35.07 36.55 8.01
C LEU A 555 -33.61 37.00 7.94
N GLU A 556 -33.27 38.20 8.43
CA GLU A 556 -31.89 38.68 8.55
C GLU A 556 -31.06 37.75 9.46
N GLU A 557 -31.59 37.39 10.63
CA GLU A 557 -30.97 36.40 11.53
C GLU A 557 -30.76 35.04 10.84
N LEU A 558 -31.70 34.57 10.02
CA LEU A 558 -31.56 33.31 9.28
C LEU A 558 -30.52 33.40 8.15
N LEU A 559 -30.44 34.54 7.46
CA LEU A 559 -29.40 34.82 6.46
C LEU A 559 -28.01 34.86 7.11
N ASP A 560 -27.88 35.45 8.30
CA ASP A 560 -26.63 35.46 9.06
C ASP A 560 -26.25 34.09 9.61
N LYS A 561 -27.19 33.33 10.18
CA LYS A 561 -26.95 31.94 10.59
C LYS A 561 -26.50 31.09 9.39
N HIS A 562 -27.09 31.28 8.21
CA HIS A 562 -26.66 30.64 6.97
C HIS A 562 -25.29 31.13 6.49
N SER A 563 -24.97 32.43 6.61
CA SER A 563 -23.66 32.98 6.22
C SER A 563 -22.53 32.43 7.11
N GLN A 564 -22.78 32.35 8.42
CA GLN A 564 -21.89 31.74 9.42
C GLN A 564 -21.71 30.24 9.15
N LEU A 565 -22.78 29.47 8.95
CA LEU A 565 -22.70 28.05 8.61
C LEU A 565 -21.92 27.82 7.30
N ARG A 566 -22.12 28.68 6.29
CA ARG A 566 -21.38 28.60 5.01
C ARG A 566 -19.89 28.91 5.18
N ASN A 567 -19.53 29.84 6.07
CA ASN A 567 -18.14 30.15 6.39
C ASN A 567 -17.48 29.06 7.24
N ASN A 568 -18.21 28.48 8.20
CA ASN A 568 -17.75 27.33 8.99
C ASN A 568 -17.54 26.10 8.09
N ASN A 569 -18.44 25.84 7.13
CA ASN A 569 -18.28 24.76 6.16
C ASN A 569 -17.03 24.99 5.28
N ARG A 570 -16.85 26.19 4.70
CA ARG A 570 -15.61 26.57 3.98
C ARG A 570 -14.34 26.34 4.81
N SER A 571 -14.38 26.65 6.11
CA SER A 571 -13.26 26.45 7.05
C SER A 571 -12.97 24.97 7.28
N LEU A 572 -14.01 24.16 7.54
CA LEU A 572 -13.91 22.71 7.68
C LEU A 572 -13.41 22.04 6.39
N GLU A 573 -13.91 22.44 5.21
CA GLU A 573 -13.38 21.98 3.93
C GLU A 573 -11.90 22.34 3.74
N ALA A 574 -11.45 23.52 4.22
CA ALA A 574 -10.05 23.92 4.15
C ALA A 574 -9.18 23.05 5.09
N GLN A 575 -9.64 22.81 6.32
CA GLN A 575 -8.98 21.89 7.26
C GLN A 575 -8.92 20.46 6.72
N HIS A 576 -10.00 19.97 6.08
CA HIS A 576 -9.99 18.67 5.40
C HIS A 576 -8.98 18.61 4.26
N ARG A 577 -8.87 19.67 3.44
CA ARG A 577 -7.85 19.75 2.36
C ARG A 577 -6.42 19.80 2.92
N GLU A 578 -6.21 20.45 4.05
CA GLU A 578 -4.92 20.49 4.74
C GLU A 578 -4.55 19.14 5.36
N LEU A 579 -5.49 18.45 6.01
CA LEU A 579 -5.31 17.09 6.52
C LEU A 579 -5.07 16.09 5.38
N GLU A 580 -5.77 16.24 4.25
CA GLU A 580 -5.51 15.50 3.01
C GLU A 580 -4.09 15.74 2.47
N ALA A 581 -3.54 16.96 2.59
CA ALA A 581 -2.18 17.27 2.16
C ALA A 581 -1.15 16.65 3.09
N ARG A 582 -1.27 16.88 4.40
CA ARG A 582 -0.43 16.26 5.44
C ARG A 582 -0.46 14.72 5.39
N TYR A 583 -1.60 14.12 5.06
CA TYR A 583 -1.70 12.68 4.86
C TYR A 583 -0.90 12.19 3.64
N LYS A 584 -0.89 12.94 2.53
CA LYS A 584 -0.07 12.63 1.34
C LYS A 584 1.42 12.80 1.65
N GLU A 585 1.80 13.89 2.32
CA GLU A 585 3.18 14.12 2.79
C GLU A 585 3.68 13.00 3.71
N LEU A 586 2.84 12.48 4.62
CA LEU A 586 3.16 11.31 5.45
C LEU A 586 3.23 10.00 4.64
N LEU A 587 2.44 9.87 3.57
CA LEU A 587 2.49 8.71 2.66
C LEU A 587 3.79 8.71 1.84
N ASP A 588 4.14 9.85 1.25
CA ASP A 588 5.36 10.05 0.47
C ASP A 588 6.61 9.96 1.36
N GLY A 589 6.54 10.46 2.60
CA GLY A 589 7.57 10.26 3.61
C GLY A 589 7.73 8.79 4.01
N LYS A 590 6.62 8.04 4.11
CA LYS A 590 6.66 6.59 4.37
C LYS A 590 7.27 5.82 3.21
N THR A 591 6.93 6.10 1.96
CA THR A 591 7.55 5.40 0.81
C THR A 591 9.04 5.69 0.73
N GLN A 592 9.48 6.94 0.96
CA GLN A 592 10.90 7.27 1.04
C GLN A 592 11.65 6.62 2.20
N LEU A 593 10.97 6.25 3.29
CA LEU A 593 11.56 5.47 4.38
C LEU A 593 11.64 3.98 4.01
N GLU A 594 10.62 3.43 3.33
CA GLU A 594 10.64 2.08 2.80
C GLU A 594 11.71 1.88 1.73
N GLU A 595 11.93 2.87 0.86
CA GLU A 595 13.03 2.93 -0.11
C GLU A 595 14.40 2.92 0.58
N ARG A 596 14.66 3.83 1.53
CA ARG A 596 15.92 3.86 2.29
C ARG A 596 16.14 2.60 3.12
N GLU A 597 15.08 1.99 3.64
CA GLU A 597 15.16 0.68 4.28
C GLU A 597 15.59 -0.42 3.30
N LEU A 598 15.12 -0.41 2.05
CA LEU A 598 15.53 -1.35 1.01
C LEU A 598 16.98 -1.12 0.57
N GLU A 599 17.41 0.14 0.42
CA GLU A 599 18.81 0.52 0.19
C GLU A 599 19.72 -0.05 1.30
N ILE A 600 19.41 0.23 2.56
CA ILE A 600 20.16 -0.29 3.73
C ILE A 600 20.15 -1.83 3.80
N LYS A 601 19.04 -2.49 3.41
CA LYS A 601 18.98 -3.96 3.32
C LYS A 601 19.87 -4.50 2.20
N MET A 602 19.94 -3.81 1.04
CA MET A 602 20.84 -4.15 -0.06
C MET A 602 22.31 -3.93 0.29
N GLU A 603 22.67 -2.80 0.91
CA GLU A 603 24.03 -2.52 1.39
C GLU A 603 24.49 -3.59 2.40
N ARG A 604 23.64 -3.94 3.38
CA ARG A 604 23.93 -5.03 4.34
C ARG A 604 24.12 -6.38 3.64
N ALA A 605 23.32 -6.68 2.60
CA ALA A 605 23.49 -7.90 1.81
C ALA A 605 24.81 -7.89 1.01
N GLN A 606 25.19 -6.76 0.42
CA GLN A 606 26.46 -6.57 -0.30
C GLN A 606 27.66 -6.72 0.64
N MET A 607 27.63 -6.08 1.82
CA MET A 607 28.65 -6.19 2.86
C MET A 607 28.77 -7.63 3.39
N ASN A 608 27.65 -8.31 3.65
CA ASN A 608 27.68 -9.73 4.03
C ASN A 608 28.27 -10.61 2.92
N ALA A 609 27.91 -10.35 1.65
CA ALA A 609 28.52 -11.05 0.52
C ALA A 609 30.01 -10.72 0.35
N GLU A 610 30.47 -9.52 0.73
CA GLU A 610 31.91 -9.22 0.80
C GLU A 610 32.60 -9.99 1.91
N VAL A 611 32.02 -10.08 3.10
CA VAL A 611 32.56 -10.87 4.21
C VAL A 611 32.68 -12.33 3.83
N GLN A 612 31.67 -12.94 3.18
CA GLN A 612 31.79 -14.30 2.66
C GLN A 612 32.91 -14.43 1.62
N ARG A 613 33.01 -13.50 0.66
CA ARG A 613 34.11 -13.46 -0.32
C ARG A 613 35.49 -13.20 0.31
N ARG A 614 35.58 -12.65 1.52
CA ARG A 614 36.84 -12.53 2.29
C ARG A 614 37.17 -13.86 2.96
N LEU A 615 36.21 -14.46 3.66
CA LEU A 615 36.34 -15.80 4.27
C LEU A 615 36.68 -16.89 3.25
N GLU A 616 36.15 -16.82 2.02
CA GLU A 616 36.51 -17.71 0.92
C GLU A 616 37.99 -17.59 0.53
N ARG A 617 38.48 -16.36 0.34
CA ARG A 617 39.90 -16.11 0.05
C ARG A 617 40.82 -16.45 1.21
N GLU A 618 40.38 -16.27 2.44
CA GLU A 618 41.12 -16.67 3.64
C GLU A 618 41.31 -18.19 3.69
N ARG A 619 40.25 -18.98 3.42
CA ARG A 619 40.33 -20.45 3.27
C ARG A 619 41.21 -20.88 2.09
N GLU A 620 41.21 -20.12 0.99
CA GLU A 620 42.12 -20.38 -0.15
C GLU A 620 43.58 -20.09 0.22
N LEU A 621 43.85 -19.00 0.94
CA LEU A 621 45.19 -18.67 1.46
C LEU A 621 45.65 -19.68 2.53
N GLU A 622 44.74 -20.26 3.32
CA GLU A 622 45.05 -21.36 4.24
C GLU A 622 45.46 -22.63 3.47
N ARG A 623 44.66 -23.09 2.50
CA ARG A 623 45.03 -24.24 1.65
C ARG A 623 46.38 -24.03 0.94
N LEU A 624 46.61 -22.83 0.41
CA LEU A 624 47.87 -22.49 -0.26
C LEU A 624 49.07 -22.42 0.71
N LYS A 625 48.86 -22.14 2.00
CA LYS A 625 49.90 -22.29 3.04
C LYS A 625 50.15 -23.76 3.33
N ASP A 626 49.10 -24.56 3.58
CA ASP A 626 49.21 -26.00 3.82
C ASP A 626 50.00 -26.70 2.70
N ASP A 627 49.66 -26.40 1.44
CA ASP A 627 50.36 -26.94 0.28
C ASP A 627 51.80 -26.40 0.12
N ASN A 628 52.06 -25.15 0.51
CA ASN A 628 53.43 -24.63 0.56
C ASN A 628 54.26 -25.33 1.66
N GLU A 629 53.70 -25.56 2.85
CA GLU A 629 54.35 -26.26 3.96
C GLU A 629 54.59 -27.74 3.62
N ARG A 630 53.65 -28.41 2.94
CA ARG A 630 53.83 -29.76 2.37
C ARG A 630 54.98 -29.80 1.36
N LEU A 631 55.03 -28.85 0.42
CA LEU A 631 56.13 -28.76 -0.56
C LEU A 631 57.48 -28.45 0.09
N GLN A 632 57.50 -27.61 1.14
CA GLN A 632 58.71 -27.37 1.95
C GLN A 632 59.14 -28.61 2.73
N ALA A 633 58.21 -29.42 3.24
CA ALA A 633 58.53 -30.69 3.91
C ALA A 633 59.16 -31.67 2.91
N GLN A 634 58.54 -31.88 1.75
CA GLN A 634 59.07 -32.70 0.66
C GLN A 634 60.44 -32.21 0.17
N GLN A 635 60.67 -30.90 0.12
CA GLN A 635 61.99 -30.33 -0.21
C GLN A 635 63.04 -30.67 0.86
N LYS A 636 62.70 -30.60 2.15
CA LYS A 636 63.60 -30.98 3.27
C LYS A 636 63.90 -32.48 3.26
N GLU A 637 62.90 -33.32 3.03
CA GLU A 637 63.04 -34.77 2.86
C GLU A 637 63.94 -35.11 1.66
N TRP A 638 63.75 -34.46 0.51
CA TRP A 638 64.59 -34.66 -0.67
C TRP A 638 66.04 -34.25 -0.44
N LEU A 639 66.28 -33.14 0.27
CA LEU A 639 67.63 -32.70 0.66
C LEU A 639 68.28 -33.66 1.68
N ALA A 640 67.52 -34.24 2.60
CA ALA A 640 68.01 -35.27 3.51
C ALA A 640 68.41 -36.55 2.74
N LEU A 641 67.54 -37.05 1.86
CA LEU A 641 67.83 -38.19 0.98
C LEU A 641 69.04 -37.92 0.06
N GLN A 642 69.21 -36.68 -0.41
CA GLN A 642 70.41 -36.29 -1.18
C GLN A 642 71.67 -36.38 -0.31
N ALA A 643 71.63 -35.91 0.94
CA ALA A 643 72.76 -36.01 1.86
C ALA A 643 73.09 -37.47 2.23
N GLU A 644 72.06 -38.30 2.47
CA GLU A 644 72.22 -39.74 2.71
C GLU A 644 72.85 -40.46 1.51
N LEU A 645 72.39 -40.19 0.28
CA LEU A 645 72.98 -40.76 -0.94
C LEU A 645 74.43 -40.30 -1.16
N LEU A 646 74.77 -39.07 -0.78
CA LEU A 646 76.15 -38.58 -0.82
C LEU A 646 77.03 -39.25 0.26
N ALA A 647 76.49 -39.54 1.45
CA ALA A 647 77.17 -40.27 2.51
C ALA A 647 77.37 -41.76 2.15
N GLN A 648 76.34 -42.43 1.62
CA GLN A 648 76.48 -43.77 1.03
C GLN A 648 77.53 -43.77 -0.09
N GLY A 649 77.53 -42.73 -0.93
CA GLY A 649 78.52 -42.52 -1.99
C GLY A 649 79.94 -42.22 -1.52
N SER A 650 80.16 -41.85 -0.25
CA SER A 650 81.50 -41.72 0.35
C SER A 650 81.91 -43.01 1.08
N VAL A 651 80.98 -43.68 1.76
CA VAL A 651 81.20 -45.01 2.37
C VAL A 651 81.58 -46.04 1.30
N LEU A 652 80.82 -46.17 0.21
CA LEU A 652 81.12 -47.11 -0.88
C LEU A 652 82.47 -46.82 -1.57
N LYS A 653 82.92 -45.56 -1.57
CA LYS A 653 84.29 -45.21 -2.03
C LYS A 653 85.35 -45.62 -1.01
N GLY A 654 85.08 -45.46 0.29
CA GLY A 654 85.93 -45.95 1.36
C GLY A 654 86.10 -47.48 1.31
N GLU A 655 85.00 -48.22 1.16
CA GLU A 655 84.98 -49.68 0.99
C GLU A 655 85.73 -50.10 -0.27
N LEU A 656 85.47 -49.48 -1.43
CA LEU A 656 86.21 -49.74 -2.68
C LEU A 656 87.71 -49.51 -2.50
N ASN A 657 88.12 -48.42 -1.86
CA ASN A 657 89.52 -48.13 -1.58
C ASN A 657 90.13 -49.14 -0.60
N ALA A 658 89.38 -49.57 0.41
CA ALA A 658 89.82 -50.61 1.35
C ALA A 658 90.03 -51.95 0.64
N SER A 659 89.08 -52.40 -0.19
CA SER A 659 89.22 -53.62 -1.00
C SER A 659 90.35 -53.52 -2.03
N GLN A 660 90.65 -52.33 -2.56
CA GLN A 660 91.84 -52.11 -3.41
C GLN A 660 93.15 -52.22 -2.62
N LEU A 661 93.19 -51.74 -1.38
CA LEU A 661 94.35 -51.89 -0.48
C LEU A 661 94.52 -53.34 0.01
N GLU A 662 93.45 -54.06 0.29
CA GLU A 662 93.50 -55.49 0.59
C GLU A 662 93.91 -56.31 -0.62
N ARG A 663 93.40 -55.98 -1.82
CA ARG A 663 93.86 -56.61 -3.07
C ARG A 663 95.36 -56.41 -3.27
N THR A 664 95.87 -55.19 -3.14
CA THR A 664 97.31 -54.91 -3.37
C THR A 664 98.21 -55.53 -2.28
N ARG A 665 97.73 -55.67 -1.04
CA ARG A 665 98.40 -56.50 0.00
C ARG A 665 98.46 -57.97 -0.42
N LEU A 666 97.31 -58.56 -0.76
CA LEU A 666 97.22 -59.97 -1.16
C LEU A 666 97.99 -60.27 -2.47
N GLU A 667 98.08 -59.32 -3.39
CA GLU A 667 98.95 -59.41 -4.58
C GLU A 667 100.43 -59.44 -4.18
N GLY A 668 100.83 -58.67 -3.16
CA GLY A 668 102.16 -58.71 -2.54
C GLY A 668 102.46 -60.03 -1.83
N ASP A 669 101.53 -60.52 -1.01
CA ASP A 669 101.62 -61.82 -0.35
C ASP A 669 101.72 -62.96 -1.39
N LEU A 670 100.94 -62.88 -2.48
CA LEU A 670 101.04 -63.82 -3.60
C LEU A 670 102.37 -63.70 -4.37
N SER A 671 103.03 -62.54 -4.45
CA SER A 671 104.40 -62.48 -4.98
C SER A 671 105.41 -63.14 -4.06
N THR A 672 105.39 -62.87 -2.75
CA THR A 672 106.34 -63.48 -1.81
C THR A 672 106.13 -65.00 -1.66
N LEU A 673 104.88 -65.48 -1.75
CA LEU A 673 104.58 -66.92 -1.85
C LEU A 673 105.06 -67.56 -3.16
N ARG A 674 105.01 -66.84 -4.30
CA ARG A 674 105.60 -67.32 -5.56
C ARG A 674 107.12 -67.36 -5.48
N GLU A 675 107.76 -66.34 -4.92
CA GLU A 675 109.22 -66.29 -4.74
C GLU A 675 109.71 -67.38 -3.78
N THR A 676 109.03 -67.60 -2.65
CA THR A 676 109.39 -68.69 -1.72
C THR A 676 109.15 -70.07 -2.33
N ASN A 677 108.07 -70.26 -3.11
CA ASN A 677 107.86 -71.52 -3.83
C ASN A 677 108.92 -71.76 -4.93
N GLN A 678 109.29 -70.74 -5.71
CA GLN A 678 110.39 -70.81 -6.67
C GLN A 678 111.74 -71.13 -6.00
N ASN A 679 112.00 -70.57 -4.81
CA ASN A 679 113.18 -70.92 -4.02
C ASN A 679 113.13 -72.36 -3.50
N LEU A 680 111.95 -72.87 -3.12
CA LEU A 680 111.75 -74.27 -2.77
C LEU A 680 111.96 -75.20 -3.97
N ASP A 681 111.40 -74.90 -5.14
CA ASP A 681 111.62 -75.63 -6.39
C ASP A 681 113.11 -75.68 -6.77
N LEU A 682 113.83 -74.55 -6.67
CA LEU A 682 115.28 -74.49 -6.87
C LEU A 682 116.04 -75.32 -5.83
N SER A 683 115.58 -75.37 -4.57
CA SER A 683 116.18 -76.23 -3.55
C SER A 683 115.90 -77.73 -3.80
N ASN A 684 114.72 -78.06 -4.29
CA ASN A 684 114.30 -79.41 -4.62
C ASN A 684 115.04 -79.93 -5.86
N ALA A 685 115.26 -79.08 -6.87
CA ALA A 685 116.11 -79.39 -8.01
C ALA A 685 117.58 -79.66 -7.59
N ARG A 686 118.12 -78.87 -6.65
CA ARG A 686 119.45 -79.11 -6.06
C ARG A 686 119.52 -80.44 -5.30
N LEU A 687 118.54 -80.74 -4.45
CA LEU A 687 118.45 -82.01 -3.71
C LEU A 687 118.26 -83.21 -4.65
N THR A 688 117.47 -83.06 -5.71
CA THR A 688 117.28 -84.08 -6.76
C THR A 688 118.60 -84.34 -7.50
N SER A 689 119.36 -83.31 -7.82
CA SER A 689 120.70 -83.45 -8.42
C SER A 689 121.68 -84.15 -7.48
N GLN A 690 121.68 -83.83 -6.19
CA GLN A 690 122.48 -84.52 -5.17
C GLN A 690 122.07 -86.00 -5.03
N TYR A 691 120.76 -86.29 -5.05
CA TYR A 691 120.24 -87.66 -5.01
C TYR A 691 120.62 -88.47 -6.26
N GLN A 692 120.56 -87.86 -7.45
CA GLN A 692 121.01 -88.47 -8.69
C GLN A 692 122.52 -88.79 -8.64
N LEU A 693 123.34 -87.87 -8.14
CA LEU A 693 124.78 -88.08 -7.96
C LEU A 693 125.07 -89.20 -6.94
N LEU A 694 124.37 -89.22 -5.79
CA LEU A 694 124.48 -90.30 -4.81
C LEU A 694 124.03 -91.66 -5.39
N THR A 695 123.02 -91.67 -6.24
CA THR A 695 122.53 -92.88 -6.92
C THR A 695 123.56 -93.39 -7.95
N GLN A 696 124.20 -92.49 -8.70
CA GLN A 696 125.32 -92.83 -9.60
C GLN A 696 126.52 -93.37 -8.81
N LEU A 697 126.95 -92.70 -7.75
CA LEU A 697 128.06 -93.16 -6.90
C LEU A 697 127.76 -94.53 -6.26
N LYS A 698 126.52 -94.75 -5.80
CA LYS A 698 126.07 -96.06 -5.30
C LYS A 698 126.13 -97.13 -6.39
N GLY A 699 125.71 -96.82 -7.62
CA GLY A 699 125.83 -97.69 -8.78
C GLY A 699 127.29 -98.07 -9.06
N ASN A 700 128.19 -97.08 -9.12
CA ASN A 700 129.63 -97.30 -9.32
C ASN A 700 130.24 -98.20 -8.23
N MET A 701 129.92 -97.95 -6.95
CA MET A 701 130.38 -98.82 -5.85
C MET A 701 129.81 -100.24 -5.95
N GLU A 702 128.59 -100.43 -6.46
CA GLU A 702 127.99 -101.75 -6.72
C GLU A 702 128.61 -102.45 -7.96
N GLU A 703 129.17 -101.69 -8.91
CA GLU A 703 129.94 -102.20 -10.05
C GLU A 703 131.34 -102.62 -9.62
N GLU A 704 132.06 -101.79 -8.86
CA GLU A 704 133.36 -102.14 -8.28
C GLU A 704 133.28 -103.37 -7.37
N ASN A 705 132.24 -103.46 -6.51
CA ASN A 705 132.03 -104.66 -5.69
C ASN A 705 131.73 -105.91 -6.54
N ARG A 706 131.03 -105.78 -7.67
CA ARG A 706 130.84 -106.91 -8.61
C ARG A 706 132.15 -107.32 -9.26
N HIS A 707 132.97 -106.37 -9.73
CA HIS A 707 134.27 -106.67 -10.31
C HIS A 707 135.25 -107.29 -9.30
N LEU A 708 135.24 -106.83 -8.03
CA LEU A 708 136.00 -107.48 -6.95
C LEU A 708 135.51 -108.90 -6.66
N ALA A 709 134.20 -109.16 -6.73
CA ALA A 709 133.64 -110.51 -6.61
C ALA A 709 134.01 -111.42 -7.81
N GLU A 710 134.03 -110.88 -9.03
CA GLU A 710 134.45 -111.56 -10.26
C GLU A 710 135.96 -111.90 -10.24
N GLN A 711 136.80 -110.98 -9.75
CA GLN A 711 138.23 -111.21 -9.52
C GLN A 711 138.44 -112.31 -8.47
N ASN A 712 137.77 -112.24 -7.32
CA ASN A 712 137.81 -113.31 -6.31
C ASN A 712 137.34 -114.66 -6.86
N GLN A 713 136.26 -114.69 -7.66
CA GLN A 713 135.79 -115.92 -8.30
C GLN A 713 136.80 -116.47 -9.32
N SER A 714 137.59 -115.60 -9.95
CA SER A 714 138.64 -115.99 -10.91
C SER A 714 139.88 -116.53 -10.20
N LEU A 715 140.36 -115.86 -9.14
CA LEU A 715 141.41 -116.36 -8.25
C LEU A 715 141.05 -117.70 -7.61
N LEU A 716 139.77 -117.94 -7.30
CA LEU A 716 139.26 -119.22 -6.82
C LEU A 716 139.28 -120.33 -7.90
N LYS A 717 139.12 -119.99 -9.19
CA LYS A 717 139.32 -120.94 -10.31
C LYS A 717 140.79 -121.25 -10.51
N GLU A 718 141.66 -120.25 -10.45
CA GLU A 718 143.11 -120.43 -10.56
C GLU A 718 143.67 -121.29 -9.41
N ASN A 719 143.22 -121.08 -8.17
CA ASN A 719 143.60 -121.93 -7.05
C ASN A 719 143.17 -123.40 -7.24
N ARG A 720 141.99 -123.66 -7.83
CA ARG A 720 141.54 -125.02 -8.19
C ARG A 720 142.42 -125.63 -9.27
N ALA A 721 142.71 -124.90 -10.34
CA ALA A 721 143.60 -125.35 -11.41
C ALA A 721 145.04 -125.62 -10.92
N LEU A 722 145.55 -124.83 -9.99
CA LEU A 722 146.86 -125.05 -9.36
C LEU A 722 146.86 -126.29 -8.45
N LEU A 723 145.78 -126.54 -7.72
CA LEU A 723 145.59 -127.77 -6.94
C LEU A 723 145.50 -129.00 -7.86
N GLU A 724 144.74 -128.92 -8.96
CA GLU A 724 144.64 -129.96 -9.99
C GLU A 724 146.03 -130.28 -10.58
N GLN A 725 146.78 -129.27 -11.04
CA GLN A 725 148.16 -129.46 -11.50
C GLN A 725 149.10 -130.02 -10.42
N SER A 726 148.85 -129.74 -9.13
CA SER A 726 149.67 -130.30 -8.04
C SER A 726 149.43 -131.81 -7.86
N LEU A 727 148.18 -132.26 -8.05
CA LEU A 727 147.81 -133.67 -8.06
C LEU A 727 148.38 -134.38 -9.30
N GLU A 728 148.27 -133.77 -10.48
CA GLU A 728 148.84 -134.29 -11.73
C GLU A 728 150.36 -134.47 -11.63
N ARG A 729 151.12 -133.47 -11.16
CA ARG A 729 152.57 -133.57 -10.95
C ARG A 729 152.93 -134.69 -9.96
N ARG A 730 152.16 -134.83 -8.88
CA ARG A 730 152.36 -135.88 -7.88
C ARG A 730 152.12 -137.27 -8.49
N ASP A 731 151.11 -137.42 -9.33
CA ASP A 731 150.77 -138.69 -9.98
C ASP A 731 151.76 -139.04 -11.11
N GLN A 732 152.32 -138.04 -11.79
CA GLN A 732 153.47 -138.18 -12.70
C GLN A 732 154.73 -138.64 -11.96
N HIS A 733 154.97 -138.19 -10.73
CA HIS A 733 156.06 -138.75 -9.91
C HIS A 733 155.80 -140.20 -9.49
N TYR A 734 154.54 -140.57 -9.20
CA TYR A 734 154.19 -141.97 -8.92
C TYR A 734 154.37 -142.90 -10.13
N SER A 735 154.11 -142.46 -11.36
CA SER A 735 154.40 -143.26 -12.57
C SER A 735 155.91 -143.39 -12.80
N GLN A 736 156.66 -142.28 -12.74
CA GLN A 736 158.13 -142.30 -12.82
C GLN A 736 158.76 -143.24 -11.78
N GLN A 737 158.23 -143.26 -10.56
CA GLN A 737 158.73 -144.15 -9.50
C GLN A 737 158.54 -145.64 -9.82
N ARG A 738 157.44 -146.02 -10.51
CA ARG A 738 157.27 -147.40 -11.03
C ARG A 738 158.29 -147.73 -12.11
N GLU A 739 158.46 -146.84 -13.09
CA GLU A 739 159.42 -147.05 -14.17
C GLU A 739 160.86 -147.26 -13.64
N TYR A 740 161.27 -146.53 -12.60
CA TYR A 740 162.57 -146.73 -11.97
C TYR A 740 162.67 -148.08 -11.23
N GLN A 741 161.58 -148.57 -10.63
CA GLN A 741 161.55 -149.92 -10.03
C GLN A 741 161.63 -151.01 -11.10
N GLU A 742 160.97 -150.82 -12.25
CA GLU A 742 161.01 -151.73 -13.40
C GLU A 742 162.42 -151.79 -14.01
N LYS A 743 163.04 -150.63 -14.30
CA LYS A 743 164.43 -150.52 -14.79
C LYS A 743 165.46 -151.12 -13.80
N LEU A 744 165.22 -150.97 -12.49
CA LEU A 744 166.00 -151.65 -11.44
C LEU A 744 165.78 -153.17 -11.39
N SER A 745 164.68 -153.69 -11.94
CA SER A 745 164.47 -155.14 -12.09
C SER A 745 165.21 -155.68 -13.32
N GLU A 746 165.25 -154.91 -14.41
CA GLU A 746 165.92 -155.26 -15.67
C GLU A 746 167.44 -155.32 -15.49
N LEU A 747 168.06 -154.28 -14.92
CA LEU A 747 169.50 -154.26 -14.63
C LEU A 747 169.96 -155.43 -13.73
N ARG A 748 169.09 -155.93 -12.84
CA ARG A 748 169.38 -157.14 -12.06
C ARG A 748 169.41 -158.40 -12.93
N ARG A 749 168.53 -158.52 -13.93
CA ARG A 749 168.55 -159.62 -14.92
C ARG A 749 169.74 -159.53 -15.87
N GLU A 750 170.18 -158.32 -16.23
CA GLU A 750 171.35 -158.14 -17.09
C GLU A 750 172.67 -158.42 -16.37
N LYS A 751 172.80 -157.98 -15.12
CA LYS A 751 173.91 -158.39 -14.23
C LYS A 751 174.00 -159.91 -14.12
N GLN A 752 172.86 -160.60 -13.96
CA GLN A 752 172.82 -162.07 -13.90
C GLN A 752 173.38 -162.72 -15.18
N LYS A 753 172.93 -162.28 -16.36
CA LYS A 753 173.39 -162.78 -17.68
C LYS A 753 174.89 -162.56 -17.92
N LEU A 754 175.48 -161.51 -17.36
CA LEU A 754 176.93 -161.25 -17.47
C LEU A 754 177.75 -162.16 -16.55
N VAL A 755 177.28 -162.44 -15.33
CA VAL A 755 177.92 -163.37 -14.40
C VAL A 755 177.96 -164.79 -14.98
N GLU A 756 176.86 -165.25 -15.57
CA GLU A 756 176.78 -166.57 -16.23
C GLU A 756 177.81 -166.69 -17.37
N LYS A 757 177.89 -165.70 -18.26
CA LYS A 757 178.85 -165.71 -19.39
C LYS A 757 180.33 -165.71 -19.00
N ILE A 758 180.69 -165.05 -17.90
CA ILE A 758 182.09 -165.03 -17.42
C ILE A 758 182.48 -166.39 -16.81
N MET A 759 181.55 -167.09 -16.17
CA MET A 759 181.82 -168.39 -15.54
C MET A 759 182.01 -169.53 -16.55
N ASP A 760 181.37 -169.48 -17.72
CA ASP A 760 181.41 -170.60 -18.66
C ASP A 760 182.74 -170.72 -19.44
N GLN A 761 183.51 -169.63 -19.61
CA GLN A 761 184.84 -169.70 -20.24
C GLN A 761 185.95 -170.22 -19.29
N TYR A 762 185.72 -170.21 -17.97
CA TYR A 762 186.62 -170.85 -16.99
C TYR A 762 186.25 -172.32 -16.70
N ARG A 763 185.24 -172.89 -17.36
CA ARG A 763 184.69 -174.23 -17.04
C ARG A 763 185.23 -175.41 -17.85
N VAL A 764 186.13 -175.18 -18.81
CA VAL A 764 186.74 -176.24 -19.64
C VAL A 764 188.18 -176.60 -19.18
N LEU A 765 188.67 -175.95 -18.11
CA LEU A 765 189.62 -176.56 -17.18
C LEU A 765 188.79 -177.06 -15.97
N GLU A 766 188.30 -178.28 -16.10
CA GLU A 766 187.42 -179.00 -15.17
C GLU A 766 188.05 -179.23 -13.76
N PRO A 767 187.32 -179.72 -12.72
CA PRO A 767 185.92 -180.22 -12.69
C PRO A 767 185.05 -179.77 -11.48
N SER A 768 183.80 -180.28 -11.44
CA SER A 768 183.10 -180.84 -10.24
C SER A 768 181.77 -180.22 -9.73
N MET A 769 180.69 -181.02 -9.85
CA MET A 769 179.60 -181.33 -8.88
C MET A 769 178.73 -180.27 -8.15
N GLN A 770 177.39 -180.32 -8.42
CA GLN A 770 176.23 -180.51 -7.49
C GLN A 770 175.97 -179.58 -6.24
N PRO A 771 174.74 -179.51 -5.65
CA PRO A 771 173.36 -179.62 -6.21
C PRO A 771 172.39 -178.45 -5.71
N PRO A 772 171.15 -178.56 -5.12
CA PRO A 772 170.04 -177.56 -5.26
C PRO A 772 169.64 -176.91 -3.86
N PRO A 773 168.40 -176.81 -3.28
CA PRO A 773 166.98 -176.93 -3.74
C PRO A 773 165.85 -176.05 -3.05
N ILE A 774 164.57 -176.21 -3.51
CA ILE A 774 163.31 -176.37 -2.70
C ILE A 774 162.32 -175.20 -2.28
N LYS A 775 161.06 -175.28 -2.79
CA LYS A 775 159.66 -175.03 -2.22
C LYS A 775 159.32 -173.64 -1.58
N ALA A 776 158.07 -173.22 -1.24
CA ALA A 776 156.69 -173.80 -1.16
C ALA A 776 155.57 -172.71 -1.37
N LYS A 777 154.36 -173.00 -1.92
CA LYS A 777 152.99 -173.16 -1.28
C LYS A 777 152.39 -171.88 -0.58
N LYS A 778 151.06 -171.60 -0.47
CA LYS A 778 149.80 -172.39 -0.52
C LYS A 778 148.51 -171.48 -0.56
N SER A 779 147.37 -171.95 -1.12
CA SER A 779 145.95 -171.55 -0.79
C SER A 779 145.43 -170.10 -1.08
N ASN A 780 144.12 -169.80 -1.32
CA ASN A 780 142.89 -170.61 -1.48
C ASN A 780 141.73 -169.91 -2.28
N TRP A 781 140.62 -170.64 -2.53
CA TRP A 781 139.22 -170.36 -2.99
C TRP A 781 138.53 -168.96 -2.74
N ILE A 782 137.33 -168.54 -3.23
CA ILE A 782 136.04 -169.18 -3.65
C ILE A 782 135.33 -168.33 -4.77
N ALA A 783 134.60 -169.00 -5.71
CA ALA A 783 133.52 -168.53 -6.63
C ALA A 783 133.68 -167.21 -7.45
N ASP A 784 133.31 -167.07 -8.73
CA ASP A 784 132.48 -167.78 -9.73
C ASP A 784 130.94 -167.53 -9.72
N ARG A 785 130.44 -167.15 -10.92
CA ARG A 785 129.09 -167.26 -11.51
C ARG A 785 127.83 -166.51 -10.97
N MET A 786 127.44 -165.48 -11.75
CA MET A 786 126.05 -165.02 -12.08
C MET A 786 125.06 -164.49 -11.01
N LYS A 787 124.48 -163.29 -11.27
CA LYS A 787 123.01 -163.10 -11.57
C LYS A 787 122.63 -161.65 -11.98
N LYS A 788 121.34 -161.41 -12.29
CA LYS A 788 120.71 -160.16 -12.82
C LYS A 788 119.56 -159.65 -11.92
N LEU A 789 118.98 -158.47 -12.25
CA LEU A 789 117.82 -157.76 -11.63
C LEU A 789 118.17 -157.12 -10.25
N ILE A 790 117.53 -156.06 -9.70
CA ILE A 790 116.17 -155.42 -9.71
C ILE A 790 116.37 -153.87 -9.54
N LYS A 791 115.55 -152.85 -9.89
CA LYS A 791 114.45 -152.50 -10.86
C LYS A 791 114.31 -150.94 -10.86
N PRO A 792 113.62 -150.27 -11.83
CA PRO A 792 113.52 -148.79 -11.91
C PRO A 792 112.20 -148.16 -11.42
N ARG A 793 112.19 -146.80 -11.34
CA ARG A 793 111.04 -145.85 -11.46
C ARG A 793 109.87 -145.91 -10.46
N GLY A 794 109.70 -144.85 -9.64
CA GLY A 794 108.38 -144.35 -9.20
C GLY A 794 108.27 -143.69 -7.80
N GLY A 795 107.72 -142.46 -7.75
CA GLY A 795 107.28 -141.75 -6.52
C GLY A 795 108.40 -141.14 -5.64
N GLY A 796 108.17 -140.10 -4.81
CA GLY A 796 106.99 -139.21 -4.67
C GLY A 796 106.86 -138.57 -3.28
N ARG A 797 106.26 -137.36 -3.17
CA ARG A 797 105.97 -136.58 -1.91
C ARG A 797 107.23 -136.03 -1.19
N GLU A 798 107.21 -135.02 -0.28
CA GLU A 798 106.13 -134.19 0.31
C GLU A 798 106.63 -132.79 0.80
N GLY A 799 105.70 -131.89 1.21
CA GLY A 799 105.98 -130.54 1.79
C GLY A 799 105.85 -129.39 0.76
N ARG A 800 104.99 -128.36 0.87
CA ARG A 800 104.64 -127.38 1.95
C ARG A 800 105.83 -126.48 2.33
N ALA A 801 105.71 -125.16 2.44
CA ALA A 801 104.55 -124.35 2.86
C ALA A 801 104.13 -123.19 1.91
N LEU A 802 103.28 -122.27 2.40
CA LEU A 802 102.56 -121.19 1.71
C LEU A 802 102.76 -119.83 2.42
N PHE A 803 102.35 -118.72 1.77
CA PHE A 803 102.04 -117.40 2.38
C PHE A 803 103.26 -116.59 2.91
N THR A 804 103.29 -115.23 2.97
CA THR A 804 102.26 -114.16 2.78
C THR A 804 102.92 -112.83 2.30
N ALA A 805 102.10 -111.87 1.82
CA ALA A 805 102.30 -110.40 1.84
C ALA A 805 103.37 -109.76 0.90
N ALA A 806 103.24 -108.50 0.44
CA ALA A 806 102.06 -107.62 0.25
C ALA A 806 102.37 -106.38 -0.64
N GLY A 807 101.34 -105.78 -1.26
CA GLY A 807 101.34 -104.41 -1.84
C GLY A 807 101.73 -104.28 -3.33
N SER A 808 101.36 -103.21 -4.05
CA SER A 808 100.36 -102.14 -3.76
C SER A 808 100.07 -101.27 -5.02
N VAL A 809 98.79 -100.90 -5.28
CA VAL A 809 98.27 -99.72 -6.05
C VAL A 809 98.74 -99.54 -7.52
N PHE A 810 97.90 -99.60 -8.59
CA PHE A 810 96.75 -98.75 -9.03
C PHE A 810 97.14 -97.34 -9.56
N HIS A 811 96.57 -96.68 -10.60
CA HIS A 811 95.50 -96.86 -11.63
C HIS A 811 95.98 -96.17 -12.96
N LYS A 812 95.45 -96.33 -14.20
CA LYS A 812 94.08 -96.22 -14.82
C LYS A 812 93.43 -94.81 -14.79
N ASP A 813 92.57 -94.37 -15.74
CA ASP A 813 92.64 -94.32 -17.23
C ASP A 813 91.46 -93.50 -17.86
N MET A 814 91.64 -92.95 -19.07
CA MET A 814 90.64 -92.68 -20.16
C MET A 814 89.41 -91.70 -20.06
N LEU A 815 89.41 -90.73 -21.00
CA LEU A 815 88.35 -90.35 -22.00
C LEU A 815 87.09 -89.46 -21.70
N THR A 816 86.54 -88.97 -22.83
CA THR A 816 85.39 -88.05 -23.11
C THR A 816 84.17 -88.83 -23.69
N PRO A 817 83.07 -88.29 -24.33
CA PRO A 817 82.64 -86.90 -24.65
C PRO A 817 81.11 -86.57 -24.47
N SER A 818 80.70 -85.35 -24.92
CA SER A 818 79.38 -84.83 -25.41
C SER A 818 78.04 -85.61 -25.26
N SER A 819 76.93 -84.95 -24.87
CA SER A 819 75.94 -84.30 -25.80
C SER A 819 74.60 -83.85 -25.13
N GLU A 820 73.99 -82.77 -25.67
CA GLU A 820 72.55 -82.44 -25.85
C GLU A 820 71.43 -82.56 -24.75
N ALA A 821 70.31 -81.87 -25.06
CA ALA A 821 68.90 -82.11 -24.68
C ALA A 821 68.24 -81.50 -23.41
N THR A 822 67.51 -80.38 -23.66
CA THR A 822 66.09 -80.14 -23.31
C THR A 822 65.63 -79.73 -21.88
N ASP A 823 64.85 -78.63 -21.88
CA ASP A 823 63.78 -78.11 -20.99
C ASP A 823 62.89 -79.14 -20.20
N PRO A 824 62.00 -78.77 -19.24
CA PRO A 824 61.68 -77.40 -18.75
C PRO A 824 61.40 -77.22 -17.22
N ARG A 825 60.95 -75.99 -16.90
CA ARG A 825 59.97 -75.57 -15.84
C ARG A 825 60.43 -75.15 -14.42
N SER A 826 59.83 -74.02 -14.03
CA SER A 826 59.48 -73.53 -12.67
C SER A 826 60.30 -72.39 -12.07
N ALA A 827 59.57 -71.47 -11.41
CA ALA A 827 59.98 -70.19 -10.83
C ALA A 827 60.42 -70.36 -9.34
N PRO A 828 60.72 -69.31 -8.52
CA PRO A 828 60.47 -67.87 -8.69
C PRO A 828 61.59 -66.93 -8.15
N VAL A 829 61.20 -65.70 -7.74
CA VAL A 829 61.91 -64.68 -6.93
C VAL A 829 62.60 -63.53 -7.69
N SER A 830 62.15 -62.31 -7.42
CA SER A 830 62.74 -61.00 -7.78
C SER A 830 63.75 -60.55 -6.70
N PRO A 831 64.73 -59.64 -6.96
CA PRO A 831 64.43 -58.24 -7.27
C PRO A 831 65.39 -57.49 -8.24
N SER A 832 65.03 -56.23 -8.50
CA SER A 832 65.70 -55.12 -9.21
C SER A 832 67.06 -54.70 -8.58
N PRO A 833 67.85 -53.67 -9.05
CA PRO A 833 67.47 -52.55 -9.96
C PRO A 833 68.55 -51.94 -10.93
N MET A 834 68.11 -50.89 -11.66
CA MET A 834 68.88 -49.93 -12.50
C MET A 834 69.40 -50.48 -13.87
N ARG A 835 69.72 -49.67 -14.90
CA ARG A 835 69.87 -48.20 -15.01
C ARG A 835 69.62 -47.67 -16.45
N LYS A 836 68.84 -46.57 -16.58
CA LYS A 836 68.79 -45.55 -17.67
C LYS A 836 68.88 -45.97 -19.15
N SER A 837 67.90 -45.52 -19.95
CA SER A 837 68.09 -44.46 -20.98
C SER A 837 66.73 -43.96 -21.53
N GLN A 838 66.72 -42.86 -22.28
CA GLN A 838 65.53 -42.26 -22.91
C GLN A 838 65.55 -42.48 -24.43
N SER A 839 64.38 -42.71 -25.05
CA SER A 839 63.93 -42.01 -26.28
C SER A 839 62.48 -42.38 -26.63
N HIS A 840 61.87 -41.61 -27.54
CA HIS A 840 60.45 -41.67 -27.91
C HIS A 840 60.08 -42.86 -28.81
N THR A 841 58.87 -43.40 -28.62
CA THR A 841 58.03 -43.90 -29.73
C THR A 841 56.53 -43.79 -29.43
N GLU A 842 55.76 -43.93 -30.51
CA GLU A 842 54.35 -43.60 -30.75
C GLU A 842 53.27 -44.32 -29.91
N PRO A 843 52.03 -43.80 -29.89
CA PRO A 843 50.81 -44.55 -29.60
C PRO A 843 50.11 -45.01 -30.89
N ASP A 844 49.81 -46.30 -31.06
CA ASP A 844 49.24 -46.80 -32.33
C ASP A 844 48.07 -47.79 -32.19
N ILE A 845 47.07 -47.56 -33.07
CA ILE A 845 45.96 -48.40 -33.56
C ILE A 845 45.05 -49.16 -32.58
N SER A 846 43.78 -48.74 -32.56
CA SER A 846 42.56 -49.58 -32.58
C SER A 846 41.29 -48.76 -32.89
N VAL A 847 40.09 -49.32 -33.13
CA VAL A 847 39.61 -50.18 -34.26
C VAL A 847 38.13 -50.57 -33.98
N PRO A 848 37.20 -50.66 -34.97
CA PRO A 848 37.10 -50.03 -36.32
C PRO A 848 35.78 -49.24 -36.51
N GLY A 849 35.48 -48.71 -37.72
CA GLY A 849 34.09 -48.28 -38.05
C GLY A 849 33.88 -47.30 -39.21
N THR A 850 33.96 -47.76 -40.46
CA THR A 850 33.58 -47.03 -41.71
C THR A 850 32.71 -47.97 -42.60
N PRO A 851 32.00 -47.56 -43.69
CA PRO A 851 32.30 -46.41 -44.59
C PRO A 851 31.10 -45.70 -45.34
N THR A 852 31.44 -44.79 -46.27
CA THR A 852 30.80 -44.56 -47.62
C THR A 852 29.53 -43.66 -47.83
N MET A 853 29.77 -42.56 -48.56
CA MET A 853 28.99 -41.86 -49.64
C MET A 853 27.53 -41.34 -49.55
N ARG A 854 27.41 -40.02 -49.82
CA ARG A 854 26.55 -39.30 -50.81
C ARG A 854 25.15 -39.82 -51.28
N SER A 855 24.17 -38.90 -51.11
CA SER A 855 23.33 -38.27 -52.18
C SER A 855 21.95 -38.82 -52.62
N GLY A 856 20.89 -38.00 -52.42
CA GLY A 856 19.63 -37.97 -53.19
C GLY A 856 18.39 -38.57 -52.50
N SER A 857 17.12 -38.26 -52.88
CA SER A 857 16.56 -37.15 -53.68
C SER A 857 15.01 -37.09 -53.55
N ARG A 858 14.39 -35.92 -53.82
CA ARG A 858 12.93 -35.59 -53.81
C ARG A 858 12.21 -35.58 -52.44
N GLY A 859 11.27 -34.65 -52.15
CA GLY A 859 10.92 -33.39 -52.84
C GLY A 859 9.48 -32.88 -52.58
N ARG A 860 9.22 -31.57 -52.89
CA ARG A 860 7.92 -30.82 -52.81
C ARG A 860 7.41 -30.56 -51.38
N ARG A 861 6.78 -29.44 -50.98
CA ARG A 861 6.22 -28.17 -51.56
C ARG A 861 6.10 -27.18 -50.36
N LYS A 862 6.01 -25.83 -50.42
CA LYS A 862 6.19 -24.76 -51.44
C LYS A 862 6.22 -23.40 -50.67
N LEU A 863 7.01 -22.40 -51.14
CA LEU A 863 6.84 -20.90 -51.15
C LEU A 863 5.95 -20.17 -50.11
N GLY A 864 6.20 -18.93 -49.64
CA GLY A 864 7.19 -17.86 -49.93
C GLY A 864 6.76 -16.59 -49.12
N SER A 865 7.53 -15.54 -48.79
CA SER A 865 8.70 -14.83 -49.36
C SER A 865 8.38 -13.61 -50.27
N ARG A 866 8.39 -12.40 -49.67
CA ARG A 866 8.82 -11.06 -50.18
C ARG A 866 8.47 -9.98 -49.13
N HIS A 867 9.22 -8.91 -48.81
CA HIS A 867 10.23 -8.05 -49.46
C HIS A 867 9.71 -6.86 -50.32
N GLY A 868 9.47 -5.72 -49.64
CA GLY A 868 10.01 -4.39 -50.00
C GLY A 868 9.27 -3.46 -50.99
N TRP A 869 9.68 -2.18 -50.96
CA TRP A 869 9.32 -1.04 -51.86
C TRP A 869 7.88 -0.49 -51.73
N GLY A 870 7.60 0.82 -51.87
CA GLY A 870 8.49 1.99 -51.99
C GLY A 870 7.76 3.35 -52.24
N LEU A 871 8.44 4.46 -51.89
CA LEU A 871 8.35 5.85 -52.39
C LEU A 871 7.06 6.43 -53.07
N GLY A 872 6.53 7.54 -52.52
CA GLY A 872 6.61 8.84 -53.22
C GLY A 872 5.33 9.58 -53.72
N LEU A 873 5.21 10.87 -53.34
CA LEU A 873 4.54 12.00 -54.04
C LEU A 873 2.99 11.98 -54.23
N ALA A 874 2.29 13.09 -54.57
CA ALA A 874 2.32 14.48 -54.07
C ALA A 874 1.17 15.34 -54.68
N ARG A 875 0.23 15.84 -53.85
CA ARG A 875 -0.68 17.02 -54.04
C ARG A 875 -1.64 17.09 -52.83
N GLY A 876 -2.15 18.23 -52.38
CA GLY A 876 -1.88 19.62 -52.77
C GLY A 876 -3.08 20.53 -52.50
N GLY A 877 -3.07 21.31 -51.40
CA GLY A 877 -4.13 22.26 -51.03
C GLY A 877 -3.70 23.13 -49.85
N SER A 878 -3.94 24.45 -49.94
CA SER A 878 -3.57 25.45 -48.92
C SER A 878 -4.77 25.85 -48.07
N GLY A 879 -4.58 26.16 -46.78
CA GLY A 879 -5.71 26.41 -45.87
C GLY A 879 -5.38 26.79 -44.42
N VAL A 880 -4.62 27.87 -44.24
CA VAL A 880 -4.58 28.76 -43.05
C VAL A 880 -4.46 28.14 -41.63
N SER A 881 -3.36 28.53 -40.97
CA SER A 881 -3.08 28.58 -39.54
C SER A 881 -4.24 28.46 -38.53
N GLN A 882 -4.03 27.59 -37.53
CA GLN A 882 -4.01 28.06 -36.14
C GLN A 882 -3.04 27.24 -35.29
N SER A 883 -2.29 27.92 -34.42
CA SER A 883 -1.27 27.33 -33.54
C SER A 883 -1.84 27.02 -32.16
N PHE A 884 -1.59 25.83 -31.62
CA PHE A 884 -1.42 25.64 -30.17
C PHE A 884 -0.62 24.36 -29.87
N SER A 885 0.35 24.47 -28.96
CA SER A 885 1.15 23.32 -28.50
C SER A 885 0.41 22.58 -27.38
N PRO A 886 0.22 21.25 -27.47
CA PRO A 886 -0.14 20.43 -26.31
C PRO A 886 1.11 20.23 -25.44
N GLY A 887 1.25 21.04 -24.39
CA GLY A 887 2.26 20.83 -23.36
C GLY A 887 1.85 19.72 -22.39
N ASP A 888 2.82 18.99 -21.85
CA ASP A 888 2.61 18.08 -20.72
C ASP A 888 1.93 18.78 -19.54
N ASN A 889 0.96 18.11 -18.92
CA ASN A 889 0.68 18.26 -17.49
C ASN A 889 -0.11 17.05 -16.96
N LYS A 890 0.58 16.20 -16.18
CA LYS A 890 -0.07 15.14 -15.39
C LYS A 890 -0.65 15.75 -14.12
N THR A 891 -1.86 15.37 -13.73
CA THR A 891 -2.40 15.59 -12.38
C THR A 891 -3.34 14.43 -11.99
N PRO A 892 -3.57 14.19 -10.67
CA PRO A 892 -3.87 12.85 -10.17
C PRO A 892 -5.37 12.48 -10.12
N PRO A 893 -5.71 11.18 -10.03
CA PRO A 893 -7.07 10.73 -9.74
C PRO A 893 -7.50 11.16 -8.32
N ARG A 894 -8.72 11.71 -8.20
CA ARG A 894 -9.36 11.95 -6.90
C ARG A 894 -9.96 10.66 -6.35
N VAL A 895 -9.66 10.37 -5.08
CA VAL A 895 -10.32 9.32 -4.30
C VAL A 895 -11.79 9.65 -4.10
N ARG A 896 -12.65 8.63 -4.18
CA ARG A 896 -14.07 8.69 -3.80
C ARG A 896 -14.23 8.17 -2.37
N LEU A 897 -14.85 8.96 -1.51
CA LEU A 897 -15.32 8.52 -0.20
C LEU A 897 -16.84 8.41 -0.22
N HIS A 898 -17.36 7.26 0.23
CA HIS A 898 -18.77 7.10 0.60
C HIS A 898 -18.87 6.69 2.07
N SER A 899 -20.04 6.92 2.65
CA SER A 899 -20.25 7.10 4.09
C SER A 899 -20.59 5.82 4.87
N SER A 900 -20.18 5.85 6.14
CA SER A 900 -20.65 5.06 7.29
C SER A 900 -22.01 4.37 7.20
N GLN A 901 -22.07 3.14 7.73
CA GLN A 901 -23.19 2.65 8.53
C GLN A 901 -22.68 2.18 9.91
N ASN A 902 -23.57 2.17 10.91
CA ASN A 902 -23.25 2.02 12.34
C ASN A 902 -23.63 0.63 12.88
N THR A 903 -23.42 0.42 14.20
CA THR A 903 -23.73 -0.76 15.04
C THR A 903 -22.71 -1.91 14.98
N SER A 904 -22.34 -2.59 16.08
CA SER A 904 -22.66 -2.36 17.51
C SER A 904 -21.60 -3.00 18.43
N ASN A 905 -21.57 -2.57 19.71
CA ASN A 905 -20.70 -3.10 20.77
C ASN A 905 -20.75 -4.63 20.92
N VAL A 906 -19.58 -5.26 21.07
CA VAL A 906 -19.36 -6.33 22.05
C VAL A 906 -17.98 -6.12 22.67
N LEU A 907 -17.92 -6.08 24.01
CA LEU A 907 -16.70 -6.13 24.81
C LEU A 907 -16.47 -7.59 25.24
N TRP A 908 -15.24 -8.10 25.13
CA TRP A 908 -14.81 -9.29 25.89
C TRP A 908 -13.39 -9.14 26.42
N GLU A 909 -13.16 -9.77 27.56
CA GLU A 909 -12.06 -9.59 28.50
C GLU A 909 -11.43 -10.96 28.81
N GLY A 910 -10.13 -11.01 29.12
CA GLY A 910 -9.37 -12.26 29.24
C GLY A 910 -7.92 -12.12 28.77
N GLU A 911 -6.89 -11.71 29.53
CA GLU A 911 -6.55 -11.77 30.98
C GLU A 911 -5.48 -12.85 31.28
N ARG A 912 -4.48 -12.47 32.09
CA ARG A 912 -3.26 -13.21 32.55
C ARG A 912 -2.14 -13.39 31.50
N GLY A 913 -0.86 -13.26 31.87
CA GLY A 913 -0.32 -12.72 33.13
C GLY A 913 1.16 -13.07 33.40
N GLU A 914 1.99 -12.07 33.69
CA GLU A 914 3.34 -12.24 34.24
C GLU A 914 3.31 -12.27 35.78
N PRO A 915 4.31 -12.91 36.43
CA PRO A 915 4.60 -12.64 37.84
C PRO A 915 6.10 -12.37 38.14
N ASN A 916 6.38 -11.13 38.54
CA ASN A 916 7.20 -10.71 39.69
C ASN A 916 8.63 -11.24 39.95
N SER A 917 9.46 -10.29 40.38
CA SER A 917 10.67 -10.47 41.22
C SER A 917 10.56 -9.54 42.44
N PRO A 918 11.54 -9.40 43.36
CA PRO A 918 12.54 -10.35 43.89
C PRO A 918 12.52 -10.39 45.45
N ARG A 919 13.30 -11.27 46.14
CA ARG A 919 14.02 -10.95 47.41
C ARG A 919 14.96 -12.04 47.99
N CYS A 920 16.17 -11.59 48.32
CA CYS A 920 17.06 -11.89 49.47
C CYS A 920 17.15 -13.29 50.12
N HIS A 921 18.36 -13.88 50.11
CA HIS A 921 19.27 -14.19 51.26
C HIS A 921 20.23 -15.34 50.85
N LEU A 922 21.42 -15.61 51.42
CA LEU A 922 22.57 -14.94 52.08
C LEU A 922 23.46 -16.10 52.62
N HIS A 923 24.80 -15.97 52.68
CA HIS A 923 25.80 -17.01 53.09
C HIS A 923 26.05 -18.16 52.08
N SER A 924 27.20 -18.86 52.07
CA SER A 924 28.60 -18.45 52.39
C SER A 924 29.61 -19.50 51.83
N ARG A 925 30.89 -19.10 51.75
CA ARG A 925 32.05 -19.89 51.26
C ARG A 925 32.26 -21.21 52.05
N PHE A 926 32.79 -22.27 51.40
CA PHE A 926 34.09 -22.89 51.77
C PHE A 926 34.58 -23.96 50.73
N LEU A 927 35.85 -24.37 50.85
CA LEU A 927 36.60 -25.41 50.09
C LEU A 927 36.87 -25.06 48.59
N ASN A 928 38.09 -24.72 48.17
CA ASN A 928 39.31 -25.55 47.97
C ASN A 928 39.11 -26.71 46.96
N ARG A 929 39.77 -26.76 45.78
CA ARG A 929 41.22 -26.67 45.41
C ARG A 929 41.92 -28.03 45.55
N ILE A 930 42.84 -28.33 44.61
CA ILE A 930 43.39 -29.67 44.22
C ILE A 930 42.49 -30.31 43.13
N SER A 931 42.98 -30.77 41.96
CA SER A 931 44.33 -30.73 41.39
C SER A 931 44.34 -30.47 39.86
N ARG A 932 45.44 -29.89 39.36
CA ARG A 932 45.96 -30.13 38.00
C ARG A 932 47.33 -30.79 38.18
N VAL A 933 47.59 -31.94 37.55
CA VAL A 933 48.95 -32.38 37.17
C VAL A 933 48.87 -33.58 36.21
N CYS A 934 49.79 -33.63 35.25
CA CYS A 934 50.20 -34.73 34.36
C CYS A 934 49.14 -35.56 33.59
N SER A 935 49.19 -35.34 32.28
CA SER A 935 49.08 -36.32 31.19
C SER A 935 49.59 -37.74 31.53
N ALA A 936 48.90 -38.78 31.02
CA ALA A 936 49.47 -40.03 30.49
C ALA A 936 48.40 -41.03 29.97
N ALA A 937 47.66 -40.68 28.91
CA ALA A 937 46.92 -41.57 28.01
C ALA A 937 46.41 -40.76 26.82
#